data_AF-A0A2E8S355-F1
#
_entry.id   AF-A0A2E8S355-F1
#
_cell.length_a   1.000
_cell.length_b   1.000
_cell.length_c   1.000
_cell.angle_alpha   90.00
_cell.angle_beta   90.00
_cell.angle_gamma   90.00
#
_symmetry.space_group_name_H-M   'P 1'
#
loop_
_entity.id
_entity.type
_entity.pdbx_description
1 polymer ?
#
loop_
_entity_poly.entity_id
_entity_poly.type
_entity_poly.pdbx_seq_one_letter_code
_entity_poly.pdbx_strand_id
1 'polypeptide(L)'
;MDESASHNSQSGFGSLLGKRRSSNAYVRNRERIPLHPLFITYRSDVDWPWDLHGGRRDLDEPMPSGDSKSRFGTEAARVRFMGGDPFKYGDLARWSDWVREAPKAEIELEGPVTSFLEPDVVARVQSIAPSALRLVVPSGDPICFEAIEAALACSIPVALVIPVNRATVEILPQTILSLADGFGGRVPLILKRMPVRDDRAEGKWLWAELPALGQSLARLPMDLGADLRIDEARGYAPCMIPTEALRPGLFPVSGRTRDPKTYVRPDACESCLWKKYCAWFLEDEEAPAENMTPLGEDAPAEFLEYGSRHVIGRNPGELPAKDSKLDLLDLVCFAPFTSIAINELKHRPVPCAQSWVHTSFEDADEAQVMEVPMPKYEEINRQSEEQYGVNYFNVENEDWSLDDMWNGPLHRLMRKQMLGGGPSERCRSMCRVLLGVAEKRGRQLLVRPDSELTPAIVANRNLLLEEVNSGKPILTAKPLDLSLGVASHCNISCGFCDGPQGTFGELSDRRLEQVIDLLPTLIHLSVVGPGEPLMSPNFLKLLEHIAITGYPAMQVSLTTNGTLVSRKWLKKHEAVQWSNFRISLNAGSAETHERMTGKQFWPRLMDTIEALAELNARPEHPLRLTLSCVLSTQVMGGLMGFAQVVDESGAHPVLEPMTGDLGGFSPYKDPALLSDLVAECREVAEQYERKNRVLFQAFDGMARYSEKRLAEEVFTLLPWR
;
A
#
# COMPACT_ATOMS: atom_id res chain seq x y z
N MET A 1 49.35 -53.26 3.93
CA MET A 1 49.69 -53.82 2.60
C MET A 1 48.95 -52.98 1.58
N ASP A 2 49.32 -51.72 1.40
CA ASP A 2 50.64 -51.18 0.99
C ASP A 2 50.93 -51.62 -0.45
N GLU A 3 50.92 -50.67 -1.40
CA GLU A 3 52.11 -50.02 -1.99
C GLU A 3 52.83 -50.96 -2.99
N SER A 4 53.38 -50.53 -4.11
CA SER A 4 53.82 -49.22 -4.64
C SER A 4 53.78 -49.30 -6.18
N ALA A 5 53.39 -48.29 -6.96
CA ALA A 5 54.00 -46.96 -7.21
C ALA A 5 55.21 -46.97 -8.17
N SER A 6 55.08 -46.19 -9.26
CA SER A 6 56.15 -45.53 -10.03
C SER A 6 55.61 -44.14 -10.40
N HIS A 7 56.13 -43.04 -9.85
CA HIS A 7 57.28 -42.24 -10.33
C HIS A 7 57.12 -41.73 -11.78
N ASN A 8 57.37 -40.46 -12.17
CA ASN A 8 57.66 -39.16 -11.51
C ASN A 8 57.67 -38.06 -12.63
N SER A 9 57.59 -36.73 -12.43
CA SER A 9 57.23 -35.85 -11.29
C SER A 9 57.23 -34.35 -11.72
N GLN A 10 56.33 -33.51 -11.16
CA GLN A 10 56.32 -32.02 -11.21
C GLN A 10 56.03 -31.34 -12.58
N SER A 11 55.44 -30.13 -12.68
CA SER A 11 55.06 -29.10 -11.69
C SER A 11 53.63 -28.55 -11.97
N GLY A 12 53.04 -27.80 -11.03
CA GLY A 12 51.59 -27.53 -11.03
C GLY A 12 51.15 -26.09 -11.31
N PHE A 13 49.84 -25.93 -11.58
CA PHE A 13 49.03 -24.77 -11.20
C PHE A 13 47.57 -25.24 -11.05
N GLY A 14 46.89 -24.88 -9.96
CA GLY A 14 45.58 -25.43 -9.62
C GLY A 14 44.41 -24.74 -10.33
N SER A 15 43.39 -25.52 -10.72
CA SER A 15 42.06 -24.99 -11.09
C SER A 15 40.99 -25.53 -10.12
N LEU A 16 40.54 -24.66 -9.21
CA LEU A 16 39.38 -24.91 -8.36
C LEU A 16 38.12 -24.49 -9.12
N LEU A 17 37.38 -25.45 -9.66
CA LEU A 17 36.05 -25.24 -10.23
C LEU A 17 35.05 -24.90 -9.11
N GLY A 18 34.91 -23.60 -8.84
CA GLY A 18 34.04 -23.04 -7.82
C GLY A 18 32.55 -23.13 -8.18
N LYS A 19 31.77 -23.69 -7.25
CA LYS A 19 30.30 -23.82 -7.29
C LYS A 19 29.60 -22.53 -7.76
N ARG A 20 28.84 -22.60 -8.87
CA ARG A 20 27.80 -21.59 -9.19
C ARG A 20 26.70 -21.64 -8.13
N ARG A 21 26.73 -20.74 -7.14
CA ARG A 21 25.62 -20.54 -6.19
C ARG A 21 24.55 -19.66 -6.82
N SER A 22 23.30 -20.10 -6.70
CA SER A 22 22.11 -19.37 -7.15
C SER A 22 21.92 -18.06 -6.38
N SER A 23 21.90 -16.94 -7.11
CA SER A 23 21.64 -15.60 -6.60
C SER A 23 20.14 -15.36 -6.39
N ASN A 24 19.49 -16.11 -5.48
CA ASN A 24 18.05 -16.01 -5.23
C ASN A 24 17.68 -15.71 -3.75
N ALA A 25 18.45 -14.82 -3.14
CA ALA A 25 18.35 -14.40 -1.74
C ALA A 25 18.45 -12.86 -1.61
N TYR A 26 17.64 -12.09 -2.35
CA TYR A 26 17.63 -10.63 -2.22
C TYR A 26 16.34 -9.93 -2.73
N VAL A 27 15.17 -10.35 -2.25
CA VAL A 27 13.92 -9.56 -2.32
C VAL A 27 13.26 -9.54 -0.94
N ARG A 28 13.89 -8.80 -0.02
CA ARG A 28 13.33 -8.36 1.27
C ARG A 28 13.58 -6.85 1.35
N ASN A 29 12.57 -6.10 1.81
CA ASN A 29 12.55 -4.64 1.88
C ASN A 29 12.95 -3.90 0.59
N ARG A 30 11.98 -3.44 -0.20
CA ARG A 30 12.22 -2.32 -1.13
C ARG A 30 12.19 -1.00 -0.35
N GLU A 31 13.27 -0.79 0.39
CA GLU A 31 13.69 0.53 0.81
C GLU A 31 13.99 1.36 -0.45
N ARG A 32 13.82 2.69 -0.42
CA ARG A 32 14.23 3.55 -1.55
C ARG A 32 15.72 3.28 -1.82
N ILE A 33 16.06 2.89 -3.05
CA ILE A 33 17.45 2.86 -3.51
C ILE A 33 17.97 4.32 -3.40
N PRO A 34 19.01 4.59 -2.59
CA PRO A 34 19.52 5.94 -2.41
C PRO A 34 20.09 6.48 -3.73
N LEU A 35 19.71 7.73 -4.07
CA LEU A 35 20.26 8.46 -5.20
C LEU A 35 21.53 9.19 -4.76
N HIS A 36 22.61 8.98 -5.51
CA HIS A 36 23.89 9.63 -5.36
C HIS A 36 24.19 10.44 -6.63
N PRO A 37 23.95 11.77 -6.64
CA PRO A 37 24.36 12.62 -7.75
C PRO A 37 25.89 12.75 -7.75
N LEU A 38 26.51 12.51 -8.90
CA LEU A 38 27.96 12.53 -9.09
C LEU A 38 28.32 13.46 -10.25
N PHE A 39 29.09 14.50 -9.95
CA PHE A 39 29.60 15.41 -10.96
C PHE A 39 30.85 14.81 -11.61
N ILE A 40 30.76 14.51 -12.91
CA ILE A 40 31.84 13.83 -13.64
C ILE A 40 32.52 14.69 -14.71
N THR A 41 31.98 15.86 -15.01
CA THR A 41 32.62 16.90 -15.84
C THR A 41 32.00 18.28 -15.56
N TYR A 42 32.72 19.36 -15.90
CA TYR A 42 32.19 20.73 -15.98
C TYR A 42 32.13 21.25 -17.41
N ARG A 43 32.66 20.50 -18.38
CA ARG A 43 32.81 20.93 -19.78
C ARG A 43 31.52 20.73 -20.56
N SER A 44 31.14 21.70 -21.38
CA SER A 44 30.00 21.62 -22.31
C SER A 44 30.22 22.57 -23.49
N ASP A 45 29.73 22.20 -24.67
CA ASP A 45 29.85 23.02 -25.89
C ASP A 45 28.80 24.13 -25.98
N VAL A 46 27.73 24.02 -25.19
CA VAL A 46 26.61 24.94 -25.20
C VAL A 46 26.76 25.94 -24.05
N ASP A 47 26.54 27.21 -24.36
CA ASP A 47 26.50 28.27 -23.37
C ASP A 47 25.20 28.18 -22.56
N TRP A 48 25.22 27.35 -21.51
CA TRP A 48 24.11 27.26 -20.55
C TRP A 48 24.25 28.39 -19.51
N PRO A 49 23.33 29.39 -19.47
CA PRO A 49 23.34 30.38 -18.40
C PRO A 49 22.85 29.80 -17.06
N TRP A 50 22.26 28.60 -17.07
CA TRP A 50 21.73 27.83 -15.93
C TRP A 50 22.64 26.67 -15.46
N ASP A 51 23.96 26.77 -15.68
CA ASP A 51 24.93 25.87 -15.04
C ASP A 51 25.06 26.17 -13.53
N LEU A 52 24.69 25.18 -12.72
CA LEU A 52 24.74 25.18 -11.25
C LEU A 52 26.13 25.49 -10.66
N HIS A 53 27.21 25.41 -11.44
CA HIS A 53 28.58 25.62 -10.97
C HIS A 53 29.25 26.88 -11.53
N GLY A 54 28.48 27.76 -12.16
CA GLY A 54 28.87 29.14 -12.43
C GLY A 54 29.87 29.32 -13.57
N GLY A 55 29.85 28.44 -14.57
CA GLY A 55 30.60 28.63 -15.82
C GLY A 55 32.06 28.17 -15.76
N ARG A 56 32.37 27.11 -15.00
CA ARG A 56 33.69 26.45 -14.98
C ARG A 56 33.94 25.56 -16.22
N ARG A 57 33.61 26.07 -17.40
CA ARG A 57 33.48 25.31 -18.67
C ARG A 57 34.79 24.67 -19.15
N ASP A 58 35.93 25.26 -18.79
CA ASP A 58 37.26 24.90 -19.29
C ASP A 58 38.10 24.11 -18.28
N LEU A 59 37.51 23.58 -17.19
CA LEU A 59 38.22 22.76 -16.21
C LEU A 59 38.06 21.26 -16.50
N ASP A 60 39.15 20.61 -16.88
CA ASP A 60 39.23 19.16 -17.13
C ASP A 60 39.19 18.30 -15.84
N GLU A 61 39.25 18.90 -14.63
CA GLU A 61 39.36 18.17 -13.37
C GLU A 61 38.02 18.08 -12.57
N PRO A 62 37.32 16.93 -12.59
CA PRO A 62 36.32 16.60 -11.58
C PRO A 62 37.03 16.24 -10.26
N MET A 63 36.91 17.09 -9.25
CA MET A 63 37.42 16.84 -7.89
C MET A 63 36.43 15.96 -7.09
N PRO A 64 36.87 14.88 -6.42
CA PRO A 64 36.02 14.07 -5.58
C PRO A 64 35.71 14.77 -4.25
N SER A 65 34.43 14.94 -3.93
CA SER A 65 33.98 15.37 -2.60
C SER A 65 34.04 14.20 -1.61
N GLY A 66 35.25 13.85 -1.15
CA GLY A 66 35.46 12.98 0.00
C GLY A 66 36.22 11.67 -0.27
N ASP A 67 37.01 11.29 0.73
CA ASP A 67 37.83 10.07 0.79
C ASP A 67 36.99 8.79 0.57
N SER A 68 37.50 7.84 -0.21
CA SER A 68 36.80 6.64 -0.69
C SER A 68 36.67 5.55 0.39
N LYS A 69 36.28 5.91 1.63
CA LYS A 69 36.38 5.07 2.83
C LYS A 69 35.08 4.64 3.50
N SER A 70 33.93 5.09 3.03
CA SER A 70 32.66 4.40 3.31
C SER A 70 31.97 4.06 2.00
N ARG A 71 32.16 2.80 1.58
CA ARG A 71 31.45 2.19 0.44
C ARG A 71 29.95 2.48 0.52
N PHE A 72 29.28 2.59 -0.63
CA PHE A 72 27.88 2.17 -0.72
C PHE A 72 27.76 0.82 0.00
N GLY A 73 26.75 0.64 0.85
CA GLY A 73 26.67 -0.53 1.73
C GLY A 73 26.59 -1.86 0.97
N THR A 74 26.22 -2.95 1.66
CA THR A 74 25.86 -4.20 0.96
C THR A 74 24.51 -4.13 0.21
N GLU A 75 24.07 -2.93 -0.12
CA GLU A 75 22.73 -2.54 -0.56
C GLU A 75 22.77 -1.97 -1.98
N ALA A 76 21.63 -1.97 -2.67
CA ALA A 76 21.52 -1.37 -4.00
C ALA A 76 21.68 0.16 -3.89
N ALA A 77 22.27 0.80 -4.91
CA ALA A 77 22.45 2.24 -4.99
C ALA A 77 22.11 2.73 -6.40
N ARG A 78 21.69 4.00 -6.55
CA ARG A 78 21.43 4.62 -7.85
C ARG A 78 22.36 5.81 -7.98
N VAL A 79 23.23 5.79 -8.99
CA VAL A 79 24.24 6.84 -9.18
C VAL A 79 23.90 7.60 -10.44
N ARG A 80 23.77 8.93 -10.32
CA ARG A 80 23.47 9.80 -11.46
C ARG A 80 24.71 10.58 -11.87
N PHE A 81 25.23 10.31 -13.05
CA PHE A 81 26.31 11.09 -13.64
C PHE A 81 25.73 12.39 -14.21
N MET A 82 26.26 13.52 -13.77
CA MET A 82 25.79 14.86 -14.14
C MET A 82 26.94 15.88 -14.22
N GLY A 83 26.62 17.12 -14.58
CA GLY A 83 27.56 18.24 -14.70
C GLY A 83 28.06 18.45 -16.13
N GLY A 84 28.10 19.71 -16.59
CA GLY A 84 28.48 20.05 -17.96
C GLY A 84 27.68 19.25 -19.00
N ASP A 85 28.39 18.54 -19.87
CA ASP A 85 27.85 17.51 -20.75
C ASP A 85 28.54 16.16 -20.49
N PRO A 86 27.95 15.28 -19.66
CA PRO A 86 28.50 13.95 -19.38
C PRO A 86 28.50 13.03 -20.60
N PHE A 87 27.61 13.25 -21.57
CA PHE A 87 27.50 12.43 -22.77
C PHE A 87 28.72 12.62 -23.67
N LYS A 88 29.17 13.88 -23.85
CA LYS A 88 30.37 14.21 -24.64
C LYS A 88 31.67 14.18 -23.85
N TYR A 89 31.66 14.63 -22.59
CA TYR A 89 32.90 14.96 -21.87
C TYR A 89 33.14 14.21 -20.56
N GLY A 90 32.13 13.52 -20.02
CA GLY A 90 32.31 12.69 -18.82
C GLY A 90 33.06 11.39 -19.15
N ASP A 91 34.00 10.97 -18.30
CA ASP A 91 34.68 9.67 -18.42
C ASP A 91 33.75 8.50 -18.04
N LEU A 92 32.74 8.26 -18.87
CA LEU A 92 31.65 7.34 -18.59
C LEU A 92 32.13 5.90 -18.37
N ALA A 93 33.21 5.47 -19.04
CA ALA A 93 33.76 4.13 -18.87
C ALA A 93 34.31 3.97 -17.44
N ARG A 94 35.26 4.82 -17.03
CA ARG A 94 35.85 4.80 -15.69
C ARG A 94 34.80 4.93 -14.59
N TRP A 95 33.84 5.84 -14.74
CA TRP A 95 32.81 6.05 -13.72
C TRP A 95 31.80 4.92 -13.67
N SER A 96 31.44 4.32 -14.80
CA SER A 96 30.55 3.15 -14.84
C SER A 96 31.22 1.91 -14.25
N ASP A 97 32.50 1.68 -14.53
CA ASP A 97 33.28 0.59 -13.92
C ASP A 97 33.34 0.78 -12.40
N TRP A 98 33.66 1.99 -11.92
CA TRP A 98 33.65 2.34 -10.50
C TRP A 98 32.29 2.11 -9.81
N VAL A 99 31.18 2.44 -10.48
CA VAL A 99 29.83 2.16 -9.96
C VAL A 99 29.49 0.67 -10.00
N ARG A 100 29.92 -0.06 -11.05
CA ARG A 100 29.68 -1.49 -11.24
C ARG A 100 30.47 -2.39 -10.29
N GLU A 101 31.47 -1.86 -9.57
CA GLU A 101 32.07 -2.53 -8.40
C GLU A 101 31.06 -2.75 -7.25
N ALA A 102 29.98 -1.96 -7.17
CA ALA A 102 28.95 -2.10 -6.16
C ALA A 102 27.83 -3.11 -6.57
N PRO A 103 27.41 -4.03 -5.69
CA PRO A 103 26.36 -5.00 -6.02
C PRO A 103 25.00 -4.34 -6.27
N LYS A 104 24.49 -4.44 -7.50
CA LYS A 104 23.17 -3.92 -7.94
C LYS A 104 23.09 -2.39 -7.97
N ALA A 105 24.13 -1.72 -8.43
CA ALA A 105 24.05 -0.29 -8.73
C ALA A 105 23.31 -0.01 -10.05
N GLU A 106 22.42 0.98 -10.04
CA GLU A 106 21.76 1.55 -11.23
C GLU A 106 22.48 2.82 -11.66
N ILE A 107 22.69 3.01 -12.97
CA ILE A 107 23.37 4.18 -13.53
C ILE A 107 22.33 5.05 -14.26
N GLU A 108 22.14 6.28 -13.81
CA GLU A 108 21.42 7.32 -14.56
C GLU A 108 22.45 8.25 -15.24
N LEU A 109 22.27 8.58 -16.52
CA LEU A 109 23.03 9.66 -17.17
C LEU A 109 22.14 10.89 -17.32
N GLU A 110 22.59 12.05 -16.83
CA GLU A 110 21.88 13.32 -16.99
C GLU A 110 22.75 14.34 -17.72
N GLY A 111 22.24 14.90 -18.81
CA GLY A 111 22.98 15.84 -19.64
C GLY A 111 22.10 16.50 -20.70
N PRO A 112 22.67 17.38 -21.53
CA PRO A 112 21.90 18.14 -22.51
C PRO A 112 21.35 17.29 -23.65
N VAL A 113 20.09 17.55 -24.02
CA VAL A 113 19.39 16.77 -25.06
C VAL A 113 20.07 16.85 -26.42
N THR A 114 20.55 18.03 -26.80
CA THR A 114 21.12 18.34 -28.12
C THR A 114 22.36 17.51 -28.47
N SER A 115 23.02 16.89 -27.49
CA SER A 115 24.18 16.04 -27.73
C SER A 115 23.84 14.72 -28.42
N PHE A 116 22.57 14.30 -28.41
CA PHE A 116 22.09 13.15 -29.20
C PHE A 116 21.98 13.42 -30.71
N LEU A 117 22.22 14.66 -31.17
CA LEU A 117 22.40 14.98 -32.59
C LEU A 117 23.78 14.51 -33.12
N GLU A 118 24.73 14.17 -32.24
CA GLU A 118 26.05 13.67 -32.61
C GLU A 118 26.08 12.13 -32.57
N PRO A 119 26.31 11.43 -33.70
CA PRO A 119 26.28 9.95 -33.74
C PRO A 119 27.25 9.26 -32.77
N ASP A 120 28.41 9.88 -32.51
CA ASP A 120 29.42 9.35 -31.59
C ASP A 120 28.93 9.33 -30.13
N VAL A 121 28.03 10.25 -29.75
CA VAL A 121 27.39 10.30 -28.44
C VAL A 121 26.43 9.12 -28.25
N VAL A 122 25.62 8.81 -29.27
CA VAL A 122 24.70 7.66 -29.26
C VAL A 122 25.47 6.36 -29.02
N ALA A 123 26.51 6.10 -29.82
CA ALA A 123 27.33 4.90 -29.70
C ALA A 123 28.01 4.78 -28.32
N ARG A 124 28.48 5.89 -27.77
CA ARG A 124 29.09 5.96 -26.44
C ARG A 124 28.09 5.72 -25.31
N VAL A 125 26.90 6.29 -25.38
CA VAL A 125 25.85 6.05 -24.38
C VAL A 125 25.39 4.58 -24.41
N GLN A 126 25.25 4.00 -25.59
CA GLN A 126 24.90 2.57 -25.75
C GLN A 126 25.97 1.63 -25.21
N SER A 127 27.26 1.92 -25.38
CA SER A 127 28.35 1.08 -24.86
C SER A 127 28.39 1.00 -23.33
N ILE A 128 27.88 2.04 -22.66
CA ILE A 128 27.77 2.13 -21.20
C ILE A 128 26.56 1.37 -20.65
N ALA A 129 25.51 1.17 -21.47
CA ALA A 129 24.24 0.54 -21.11
C ALA A 129 23.70 1.03 -19.73
N PRO A 130 23.43 2.34 -19.57
CA PRO A 130 22.86 2.89 -18.34
C PRO A 130 21.40 2.43 -18.14
N SER A 131 20.94 2.50 -16.90
CA SER A 131 19.57 2.14 -16.51
C SER A 131 18.53 3.15 -16.99
N ALA A 132 18.91 4.43 -17.09
CA ALA A 132 18.07 5.50 -17.64
C ALA A 132 18.88 6.69 -18.16
N LEU A 133 18.27 7.44 -19.08
CA LEU A 133 18.73 8.74 -19.57
C LEU A 133 17.82 9.86 -19.05
N ARG A 134 18.42 11.00 -18.69
CA ARG A 134 17.73 12.20 -18.25
C ARG A 134 18.19 13.37 -19.13
N LEU A 135 17.37 13.72 -20.10
CA LEU A 135 17.73 14.67 -21.15
C LEU A 135 17.30 16.07 -20.71
N VAL A 136 18.23 17.00 -20.55
CA VAL A 136 17.91 18.39 -20.21
C VAL A 136 17.41 19.10 -21.46
N VAL A 137 16.13 19.49 -21.43
CA VAL A 137 15.38 20.12 -22.53
C VAL A 137 14.94 21.51 -22.08
N PRO A 138 15.61 22.59 -22.53
CA PRO A 138 15.34 23.95 -22.05
C PRO A 138 14.08 24.60 -22.66
N SER A 139 13.65 24.11 -23.82
CA SER A 139 12.59 24.69 -24.64
C SER A 139 11.93 23.61 -25.50
N GLY A 140 10.71 23.87 -25.97
CA GLY A 140 9.99 23.01 -26.92
C GLY A 140 10.43 23.18 -28.38
N ASP A 141 11.70 23.53 -28.64
CA ASP A 141 12.17 23.85 -29.99
C ASP A 141 12.33 22.59 -30.86
N PRO A 142 12.12 22.66 -32.19
CA PRO A 142 12.18 21.49 -33.08
C PRO A 142 13.51 20.71 -33.02
N ILE A 143 14.63 21.40 -32.81
CA ILE A 143 15.96 20.80 -32.65
C ILE A 143 16.06 19.91 -31.40
N CYS A 144 15.30 20.22 -30.33
CA CYS A 144 15.20 19.36 -29.17
C CYS A 144 14.39 18.10 -29.48
N PHE A 145 13.33 18.20 -30.29
CA PHE A 145 12.48 17.05 -30.65
C PHE A 145 13.25 16.02 -31.48
N GLU A 146 14.04 16.48 -32.47
CA GLU A 146 14.93 15.62 -33.26
C GLU A 146 15.92 14.86 -32.36
N ALA A 147 16.52 15.58 -31.39
CA ALA A 147 17.45 15.00 -30.44
C ALA A 147 16.79 14.03 -29.43
N ILE A 148 15.52 14.26 -29.04
CA ILE A 148 14.74 13.34 -28.19
C ILE A 148 14.47 12.03 -28.94
N GLU A 149 14.03 12.07 -30.20
CA GLU A 149 13.80 10.85 -30.98
C GLU A 149 15.10 10.07 -31.23
N ALA A 150 16.22 10.77 -31.47
CA ALA A 150 17.55 10.15 -31.56
C ALA A 150 17.94 9.45 -30.23
N ALA A 151 17.61 10.03 -29.08
CA ALA A 151 17.83 9.41 -27.78
C ALA A 151 16.89 8.22 -27.50
N LEU A 152 15.62 8.30 -27.90
CA LEU A 152 14.65 7.21 -27.77
C LEU A 152 15.03 6.00 -28.63
N ALA A 153 15.64 6.22 -29.81
CA ALA A 153 16.18 5.16 -30.65
C ALA A 153 17.26 4.31 -29.95
N CYS A 154 17.90 4.82 -28.89
CA CYS A 154 18.87 4.06 -28.10
C CYS A 154 18.26 2.85 -27.36
N SER A 155 16.93 2.75 -27.26
CA SER A 155 16.21 1.71 -26.50
C SER A 155 16.56 1.65 -24.99
N ILE A 156 16.97 2.80 -24.44
CA ILE A 156 17.20 3.00 -22.99
C ILE A 156 16.03 3.85 -22.45
N PRO A 157 15.50 3.60 -21.24
CA PRO A 157 14.46 4.45 -20.65
C PRO A 157 14.88 5.92 -20.58
N VAL A 158 14.07 6.82 -21.14
CA VAL A 158 14.32 8.27 -21.16
C VAL A 158 13.40 8.97 -20.14
N ALA A 159 13.86 10.08 -19.59
CA ALA A 159 13.06 11.12 -18.94
C ALA A 159 13.50 12.49 -19.45
N LEU A 160 12.57 13.42 -19.66
CA LEU A 160 12.88 14.79 -20.08
C LEU A 160 12.96 15.70 -18.84
N VAL A 161 14.10 16.37 -18.67
CA VAL A 161 14.36 17.29 -17.56
C VAL A 161 14.20 18.72 -18.04
N ILE A 162 13.20 19.43 -17.52
CA ILE A 162 12.91 20.82 -17.86
C ILE A 162 13.56 21.71 -16.79
N PRO A 163 14.55 22.55 -17.15
CA PRO A 163 15.23 23.43 -16.21
C PRO A 163 14.32 24.59 -15.80
N VAL A 164 14.24 24.87 -14.50
CA VAL A 164 13.43 25.94 -13.91
C VAL A 164 14.34 26.98 -13.26
N ASN A 165 14.24 28.22 -13.74
CA ASN A 165 14.90 29.43 -13.24
C ASN A 165 14.19 30.69 -13.78
N ARG A 166 14.66 31.88 -13.41
CA ARG A 166 14.05 33.15 -13.81
C ARG A 166 13.92 33.38 -15.33
N ALA A 167 14.73 32.71 -16.15
CA ALA A 167 14.71 32.85 -17.60
C ALA A 167 13.77 31.84 -18.27
N THR A 168 13.56 30.67 -17.67
CA THR A 168 12.70 29.60 -18.22
C THR A 168 11.30 29.57 -17.60
N VAL A 169 11.10 30.13 -16.40
CA VAL A 169 9.85 29.98 -15.64
C VAL A 169 8.63 30.57 -16.35
N GLU A 170 8.76 31.71 -17.05
CA GLU A 170 7.64 32.31 -17.80
C GLU A 170 7.24 31.50 -19.05
N ILE A 171 8.19 30.84 -19.71
CA ILE A 171 7.94 29.97 -20.88
C ILE A 171 7.65 28.50 -20.48
N LEU A 172 7.71 28.20 -19.19
CA LEU A 172 7.54 26.85 -18.65
C LEU A 172 6.22 26.19 -19.08
N PRO A 173 5.05 26.88 -19.08
CA PRO A 173 3.80 26.24 -19.48
C PRO A 173 3.82 25.80 -20.96
N GLN A 174 4.34 26.65 -21.84
CA GLN A 174 4.47 26.34 -23.27
C GLN A 174 5.44 25.18 -23.51
N THR A 175 6.56 25.14 -22.78
CA THR A 175 7.55 24.06 -22.89
C THR A 175 6.98 22.72 -22.44
N ILE A 176 6.27 22.69 -21.30
CA ILE A 176 5.60 21.48 -20.80
C ILE A 176 4.55 20.98 -21.79
N LEU A 177 3.68 21.87 -22.29
CA LEU A 177 2.63 21.51 -23.24
C LEU A 177 3.21 20.98 -24.55
N SER A 178 4.20 21.67 -25.14
CA SER A 178 4.84 21.18 -26.38
C SER A 178 5.46 19.79 -26.21
N LEU A 179 6.15 19.54 -25.09
CA LEU A 179 6.76 18.23 -24.81
C LEU A 179 5.72 17.15 -24.47
N ALA A 180 4.60 17.52 -23.85
CA ALA A 180 3.47 16.63 -23.62
C ALA A 180 2.75 16.27 -24.93
N ASP A 181 2.55 17.21 -25.84
CA ASP A 181 1.95 16.96 -27.16
C ASP A 181 2.84 16.05 -28.03
N GLY A 182 4.17 16.21 -27.96
CA GLY A 182 5.12 15.40 -28.73
C GLY A 182 5.45 14.02 -28.13
N PHE A 183 5.54 13.94 -26.80
CA PHE A 183 6.10 12.78 -26.07
C PHE A 183 5.28 12.31 -24.87
N GLY A 184 4.08 12.88 -24.66
CA GLY A 184 3.12 12.46 -23.64
C GLY A 184 2.79 10.97 -23.75
N GLY A 185 2.58 10.33 -22.60
CA GLY A 185 2.42 8.88 -22.46
C GLY A 185 3.68 8.03 -22.79
N ARG A 186 4.64 8.55 -23.57
CA ARG A 186 5.90 7.87 -23.95
C ARG A 186 7.03 8.15 -22.96
N VAL A 187 7.13 9.37 -22.46
CA VAL A 187 8.28 9.85 -21.68
C VAL A 187 7.84 10.71 -20.48
N PRO A 188 8.33 10.48 -19.24
CA PRO A 188 8.05 11.34 -18.11
C PRO A 188 8.78 12.70 -18.22
N LEU A 189 8.10 13.75 -17.78
CA LEU A 189 8.59 15.14 -17.73
C LEU A 189 8.99 15.49 -16.29
N ILE A 190 10.14 16.13 -16.09
CA ILE A 190 10.69 16.37 -14.76
C ILE A 190 11.21 17.80 -14.63
N LEU A 191 10.57 18.58 -13.77
CA LEU A 191 10.96 19.92 -13.37
C LEU A 191 12.17 19.86 -12.45
N LYS A 192 13.24 20.57 -12.81
CA LYS A 192 14.47 20.63 -12.03
C LYS A 192 14.91 22.08 -11.82
N ARG A 193 15.13 22.49 -10.57
CA ARG A 193 15.65 23.81 -10.23
C ARG A 193 17.10 23.94 -10.71
N MET A 194 17.36 24.93 -11.57
CA MET A 194 18.67 25.19 -12.17
C MET A 194 18.91 26.71 -12.27
N PRO A 195 19.16 27.43 -11.15
CA PRO A 195 19.35 28.88 -11.12
C PRO A 195 20.43 29.37 -12.09
N VAL A 196 20.27 30.61 -12.58
CA VAL A 196 21.27 31.25 -13.45
C VAL A 196 22.31 32.00 -12.63
N ARG A 197 23.51 32.22 -13.19
CA ARG A 197 24.65 32.87 -12.50
C ARG A 197 24.30 34.19 -11.80
N ASP A 198 23.42 34.99 -12.39
CA ASP A 198 22.97 36.28 -11.84
C ASP A 198 22.14 36.14 -10.56
N ASP A 199 21.56 34.97 -10.30
CA ASP A 199 20.76 34.67 -9.12
C ASP A 199 21.64 34.26 -7.93
N ARG A 200 22.85 34.84 -7.81
CA ARG A 200 23.79 34.54 -6.73
C ARG A 200 24.18 35.80 -5.97
N ALA A 201 23.79 35.87 -4.70
CA ALA A 201 24.09 36.98 -3.80
C ALA A 201 24.73 36.46 -2.50
N GLU A 202 25.77 37.14 -2.03
CA GLU A 202 26.46 36.82 -0.76
C GLU A 202 26.90 35.33 -0.61
N GLY A 203 27.17 34.68 -1.75
CA GLY A 203 27.56 33.27 -1.83
C GLY A 203 26.39 32.27 -1.96
N LYS A 204 25.17 32.66 -1.58
CA LYS A 204 23.92 31.88 -1.68
C LYS A 204 23.22 32.05 -3.03
N TRP A 205 22.41 31.07 -3.42
CA TRP A 205 21.51 31.17 -4.58
C TRP A 205 20.16 31.77 -4.17
N LEU A 206 19.66 32.68 -4.99
CA LEU A 206 18.35 33.31 -4.86
C LEU A 206 17.25 32.39 -5.42
N TRP A 207 16.04 32.54 -4.91
CA TRP A 207 14.84 31.82 -5.35
C TRP A 207 13.99 32.70 -6.28
N ALA A 208 14.65 33.40 -7.20
CA ALA A 208 14.04 34.43 -8.05
C ALA A 208 12.93 33.87 -8.97
N GLU A 209 12.96 32.58 -9.27
CA GLU A 209 11.96 31.90 -10.08
C GLU A 209 10.70 31.49 -9.31
N LEU A 210 10.80 31.38 -7.98
CA LEU A 210 9.77 30.74 -7.16
C LEU A 210 8.40 31.46 -7.20
N PRO A 211 8.30 32.80 -7.15
CA PRO A 211 7.02 33.51 -7.25
C PRO A 211 6.29 33.32 -8.60
N ALA A 212 7.04 33.10 -9.68
CA ALA A 212 6.49 32.87 -11.02
C ALA A 212 6.18 31.38 -11.28
N LEU A 213 6.87 30.46 -10.59
CA LEU A 213 6.71 29.02 -10.76
C LEU A 213 5.29 28.56 -10.43
N GLY A 214 4.74 28.99 -9.29
CA GLY A 214 3.38 28.65 -8.89
C GLY A 214 2.34 29.10 -9.93
N GLN A 215 2.46 30.34 -10.41
CA GLN A 215 1.58 30.90 -11.43
C GLN A 215 1.68 30.15 -12.77
N SER A 216 2.89 29.74 -13.16
CA SER A 216 3.13 29.00 -14.40
C SER A 216 2.57 27.58 -14.33
N LEU A 217 2.72 26.89 -13.19
CA LEU A 217 2.13 25.57 -13.01
C LEU A 217 0.59 25.61 -12.93
N ALA A 218 0.01 26.63 -12.31
CA ALA A 218 -1.44 26.84 -12.25
C ALA A 218 -2.09 27.16 -13.62
N ARG A 219 -1.30 27.58 -14.62
CA ARG A 219 -1.78 27.79 -16.01
C ARG A 219 -1.88 26.50 -16.83
N LEU A 220 -1.31 25.39 -16.35
CA LEU A 220 -1.36 24.10 -17.03
C LEU A 220 -2.74 23.41 -16.82
N PRO A 221 -3.25 22.65 -17.79
CA PRO A 221 -4.41 21.79 -17.57
C PRO A 221 -4.10 20.71 -16.51
N MET A 222 -5.15 20.23 -15.85
CA MET A 222 -5.05 19.15 -14.85
C MET A 222 -4.66 17.81 -15.50
N ASP A 223 -5.26 17.49 -16.64
CA ASP A 223 -4.78 16.42 -17.51
C ASP A 223 -3.81 17.00 -18.55
N LEU A 224 -2.57 16.51 -18.50
CA LEU A 224 -1.50 16.87 -19.44
C LEU A 224 -1.29 15.81 -20.53
N GLY A 225 -1.92 14.63 -20.43
CA GLY A 225 -1.50 13.45 -21.22
C GLY A 225 -0.06 12.98 -20.93
N ALA A 226 0.63 13.57 -19.94
CA ALA A 226 2.03 13.36 -19.64
C ALA A 226 2.29 13.27 -18.12
N ASP A 227 3.29 12.47 -17.76
CA ASP A 227 3.69 12.22 -16.37
C ASP A 227 4.67 13.30 -15.90
N LEU A 228 4.13 14.39 -15.31
CA LEU A 228 4.89 15.56 -14.87
C LEU A 228 5.29 15.46 -13.39
N ARG A 229 6.58 15.65 -13.10
CA ARG A 229 7.17 15.47 -11.76
C ARG A 229 8.17 16.57 -11.40
N ILE A 230 8.56 16.64 -10.14
CA ILE A 230 9.67 17.47 -9.62
C ILE A 230 10.86 16.56 -9.27
N ASP A 231 12.08 17.00 -9.59
CA ASP A 231 13.30 16.25 -9.33
C ASP A 231 13.55 16.04 -7.82
N GLU A 232 13.95 14.83 -7.43
CA GLU A 232 14.10 14.43 -6.03
C GLU A 232 15.36 14.96 -5.33
N ALA A 233 16.34 15.48 -6.09
CA ALA A 233 17.62 15.96 -5.56
C ALA A 233 17.83 17.47 -5.79
N ARG A 234 17.22 18.06 -6.83
CA ARG A 234 17.26 19.50 -7.13
C ARG A 234 15.88 20.00 -7.57
N GLY A 235 14.90 19.85 -6.68
CA GLY A 235 13.51 20.26 -6.90
C GLY A 235 12.98 21.22 -5.83
N TYR A 236 11.66 21.32 -5.76
CA TYR A 236 10.90 22.17 -4.84
C TYR A 236 10.23 21.32 -3.75
N ALA A 237 9.99 21.91 -2.58
CA ALA A 237 9.19 21.25 -1.55
C ALA A 237 7.69 21.41 -1.84
N PRO A 238 6.83 20.47 -1.41
CA PRO A 238 5.38 20.57 -1.50
C PRO A 238 4.81 21.92 -1.04
N CYS A 239 5.31 22.47 0.07
CA CYS A 239 4.89 23.76 0.63
C CYS A 239 5.33 25.00 -0.17
N MET A 240 6.15 24.85 -1.22
CA MET A 240 6.62 25.95 -2.08
C MET A 240 5.74 26.14 -3.31
N ILE A 241 4.82 25.22 -3.58
CA ILE A 241 3.94 25.24 -4.75
C ILE A 241 2.51 25.51 -4.25
N PRO A 242 1.77 26.49 -4.82
CA PRO A 242 0.38 26.77 -4.45
C PRO A 242 -0.52 25.54 -4.65
N THR A 243 -1.56 25.40 -3.83
CA THR A 243 -2.47 24.24 -3.85
C THR A 243 -3.11 24.04 -5.23
N GLU A 244 -3.48 25.12 -5.90
CA GLU A 244 -4.06 25.12 -7.25
C GLU A 244 -3.11 24.65 -8.37
N ALA A 245 -1.80 24.56 -8.10
CA ALA A 245 -0.80 24.07 -9.03
C ALA A 245 -0.43 22.58 -8.81
N LEU A 246 -0.88 21.99 -7.70
CA LEU A 246 -0.66 20.59 -7.33
C LEU A 246 -1.40 19.64 -8.27
N ARG A 247 -0.83 18.46 -8.52
CA ARG A 247 -1.39 17.45 -9.43
C ARG A 247 -0.85 16.04 -9.19
N PRO A 248 -1.52 15.00 -9.73
CA PRO A 248 -1.01 13.63 -9.83
C PRO A 248 0.47 13.52 -10.19
N GLY A 249 1.22 12.71 -9.43
CA GLY A 249 2.64 12.40 -9.69
C GLY A 249 3.67 13.51 -9.40
N LEU A 250 3.23 14.75 -9.11
CA LEU A 250 4.11 15.92 -9.13
C LEU A 250 5.28 15.85 -8.14
N PHE A 251 5.08 15.28 -6.95
CA PHE A 251 6.10 15.20 -5.91
C PHE A 251 6.57 13.77 -5.64
N PRO A 252 7.89 13.55 -5.47
CA PRO A 252 8.44 12.25 -5.16
C PRO A 252 8.23 11.91 -3.67
N VAL A 253 7.06 11.38 -3.32
CA VAL A 253 6.75 10.93 -1.94
C VAL A 253 7.68 9.79 -1.51
N SER A 254 8.17 9.82 -0.27
CA SER A 254 8.97 8.74 0.31
C SER A 254 8.24 8.09 1.49
N GLY A 255 8.03 6.78 1.44
CA GLY A 255 7.45 5.98 2.53
C GLY A 255 8.36 5.78 3.76
N ARG A 256 9.28 6.73 4.02
CA ARG A 256 10.19 6.72 5.18
C ARG A 256 10.17 8.08 5.87
N THR A 257 9.92 8.07 7.17
CA THR A 257 10.28 9.18 8.07
C THR A 257 11.80 9.19 8.22
N ARG A 258 12.48 10.28 7.85
CA ARG A 258 13.95 10.42 7.99
C ARG A 258 14.35 10.93 9.38
N ASP A 259 15.62 10.75 9.77
CA ASP A 259 16.14 11.19 11.08
C ASP A 259 16.13 12.72 11.20
N PRO A 260 15.33 13.31 12.12
CA PRO A 260 15.18 14.76 12.25
C PRO A 260 16.46 15.53 12.61
N LYS A 261 17.57 14.86 12.91
CA LYS A 261 18.87 15.45 13.28
C LYS A 261 19.74 15.85 12.08
N THR A 262 19.34 15.51 10.85
CA THR A 262 20.16 15.70 9.63
C THR A 262 19.73 16.88 8.75
N TYR A 263 18.94 17.82 9.30
CA TYR A 263 18.28 18.88 8.53
C TYR A 263 18.40 20.27 9.14
N VAL A 264 18.59 21.26 8.27
CA VAL A 264 18.20 22.64 8.52
C VAL A 264 16.66 22.70 8.50
N ARG A 265 16.06 23.36 9.48
CA ARG A 265 14.60 23.53 9.57
C ARG A 265 14.26 25.02 9.56
N PRO A 266 13.68 25.55 8.47
CA PRO A 266 13.00 26.84 8.50
C PRO A 266 11.86 26.80 9.53
N ASP A 267 11.57 27.94 10.19
CA ASP A 267 10.48 28.04 11.17
C ASP A 267 9.12 27.62 10.59
N ALA A 268 8.90 27.86 9.29
CA ALA A 268 7.72 27.40 8.54
C ALA A 268 7.52 25.87 8.55
N CYS A 269 8.55 25.08 8.86
CA CYS A 269 8.43 23.63 9.02
C CYS A 269 7.90 23.21 10.40
N GLU A 270 7.79 24.09 11.39
CA GLU A 270 7.29 23.71 12.72
C GLU A 270 5.80 23.39 12.72
N SER A 271 4.98 24.22 12.05
CA SER A 271 3.53 24.04 11.92
C SER A 271 3.11 23.08 10.80
N CYS A 272 4.03 22.69 9.90
CA CYS A 272 3.74 21.83 8.77
C CYS A 272 3.51 20.36 9.20
N LEU A 273 2.29 19.84 9.03
CA LEU A 273 1.96 18.46 9.39
C LEU A 273 2.67 17.43 8.48
N TRP A 274 3.03 17.84 7.26
CA TRP A 274 3.79 17.04 6.31
C TRP A 274 5.30 16.91 6.62
N LYS A 275 5.82 17.59 7.65
CA LYS A 275 7.26 17.64 7.98
C LYS A 275 7.95 16.29 8.20
N LYS A 276 7.19 15.23 8.53
CA LYS A 276 7.71 13.86 8.72
C LYS A 276 7.82 13.05 7.42
N TYR A 277 7.16 13.51 6.35
CA TYR A 277 7.04 12.80 5.05
C TYR A 277 7.67 13.59 3.88
N CYS A 278 7.95 14.88 4.08
CA CYS A 278 8.65 15.72 3.12
C CYS A 278 10.03 15.12 2.80
N ALA A 279 10.20 14.68 1.55
CA ALA A 279 11.45 14.11 1.05
C ALA A 279 12.45 15.16 0.53
N TRP A 280 12.05 16.44 0.51
CA TRP A 280 12.84 17.55 -0.02
C TRP A 280 14.07 17.82 0.83
N PHE A 281 15.20 18.02 0.16
CA PHE A 281 16.51 18.24 0.76
C PHE A 281 17.37 19.03 -0.22
N LEU A 282 17.93 20.14 0.23
CA LEU A 282 19.05 20.82 -0.43
C LEU A 282 20.13 21.06 0.62
N GLU A 283 21.36 20.68 0.28
CA GLU A 283 22.53 21.10 1.05
C GLU A 283 22.73 22.61 0.86
N ASP A 284 22.94 23.32 1.97
CA ASP A 284 23.37 24.73 2.05
C ASP A 284 22.44 25.82 1.47
N GLU A 285 21.22 25.48 1.03
CA GLU A 285 20.26 26.43 0.44
C GLU A 285 18.88 26.43 1.14
N GLU A 286 18.67 27.36 2.06
CA GLU A 286 17.34 27.67 2.60
C GLU A 286 16.47 28.42 1.57
N ALA A 287 15.20 28.05 1.47
CA ALA A 287 14.20 28.83 0.74
C ALA A 287 13.60 29.94 1.62
N PRO A 288 13.16 31.09 1.06
CA PRO A 288 12.51 32.14 1.83
C PRO A 288 11.21 31.64 2.47
N ALA A 289 11.06 31.84 3.78
CA ALA A 289 9.88 31.38 4.53
C ALA A 289 8.57 32.02 4.02
N GLU A 290 8.65 33.25 3.48
CA GLU A 290 7.54 33.96 2.82
C GLU A 290 7.00 33.26 1.56
N ASN A 291 7.76 32.33 0.96
CA ASN A 291 7.31 31.50 -0.16
C ASN A 291 6.96 30.06 0.27
N MET A 292 6.83 29.79 1.57
CA MET A 292 6.49 28.48 2.10
C MET A 292 5.12 28.52 2.82
N THR A 293 4.14 27.78 2.32
CA THR A 293 2.84 27.58 2.99
C THR A 293 2.85 26.23 3.72
N PRO A 294 2.80 26.20 5.07
CA PRO A 294 2.75 24.94 5.83
C PRO A 294 1.52 24.12 5.46
N LEU A 295 1.71 22.81 5.30
CA LEU A 295 0.65 21.89 4.88
C LEU A 295 -0.17 21.39 6.08
N GLY A 296 -1.50 21.54 5.99
CA GLY A 296 -2.49 21.11 6.97
C GLY A 296 -2.84 19.62 6.91
N GLU A 297 -4.02 19.22 7.42
CA GLU A 297 -4.42 17.80 7.50
C GLU A 297 -4.82 17.19 6.15
N ASP A 298 -5.45 17.97 5.27
CA ASP A 298 -6.01 17.50 3.99
C ASP A 298 -4.95 17.36 2.88
N ALA A 299 -4.01 18.31 2.80
CA ALA A 299 -2.96 18.31 1.78
C ALA A 299 -2.14 16.99 1.72
N PRO A 300 -1.76 16.35 2.86
CA PRO A 300 -1.21 14.99 2.88
C PRO A 300 -2.00 13.96 2.07
N ALA A 301 -3.34 14.03 2.06
CA ALA A 301 -4.18 13.11 1.28
C ALA A 301 -4.03 13.39 -0.22
N GLU A 302 -4.10 14.66 -0.63
CA GLU A 302 -3.83 15.09 -2.01
C GLU A 302 -2.42 14.67 -2.47
N PHE A 303 -1.39 14.80 -1.64
CA PHE A 303 -0.03 14.35 -1.98
C PHE A 303 0.12 12.81 -2.03
N LEU A 304 -0.67 12.05 -1.26
CA LEU A 304 -0.56 10.58 -1.18
C LEU A 304 -1.41 9.83 -2.20
N GLU A 305 -2.56 10.39 -2.59
CA GLU A 305 -3.39 9.89 -3.71
C GLU A 305 -2.57 9.80 -5.02
N TYR A 306 -1.50 10.59 -5.09
CA TYR A 306 -0.70 10.87 -6.27
C TYR A 306 0.75 10.38 -6.20
N GLY A 307 1.21 9.89 -5.05
CA GLY A 307 2.61 9.58 -4.76
C GLY A 307 3.06 8.14 -5.00
N SER A 308 2.88 7.55 -6.19
CA SER A 308 3.26 6.13 -6.42
C SER A 308 3.69 5.69 -7.84
N ARG A 309 4.55 6.45 -8.55
CA ARG A 309 5.19 5.97 -9.81
C ARG A 309 6.71 6.12 -9.89
N HIS A 310 7.44 5.86 -8.80
CA HIS A 310 8.91 5.93 -8.77
C HIS A 310 9.63 4.74 -9.45
N VAL A 311 9.31 4.50 -10.73
CA VAL A 311 10.04 3.61 -11.65
C VAL A 311 10.15 4.32 -13.00
N ILE A 312 11.35 4.77 -13.35
CA ILE A 312 11.66 5.09 -14.75
C ILE A 312 11.80 3.75 -15.47
N GLY A 313 10.97 3.48 -16.47
CA GLY A 313 11.04 2.25 -17.27
C GLY A 313 9.95 1.18 -17.02
N ARG A 314 8.72 1.55 -16.64
CA ARG A 314 7.54 0.71 -16.93
C ARG A 314 6.66 1.40 -17.96
N ASN A 315 6.55 0.81 -19.15
CA ASN A 315 5.51 1.20 -20.10
C ASN A 315 4.12 0.79 -19.56
N PRO A 316 3.04 1.55 -19.82
CA PRO A 316 1.67 1.20 -19.39
C PRO A 316 1.10 -0.14 -19.91
N GLY A 317 1.87 -0.90 -20.71
CA GLY A 317 1.52 -2.23 -21.21
C GLY A 317 2.43 -3.36 -20.72
N GLU A 318 3.39 -3.11 -19.83
CA GLU A 318 4.24 -4.17 -19.27
C GLU A 318 3.59 -4.86 -18.07
N LEU A 319 3.45 -6.18 -18.17
CA LEU A 319 2.95 -7.02 -17.08
C LEU A 319 3.80 -6.85 -15.80
N PRO A 320 3.21 -6.91 -14.60
CA PRO A 320 3.95 -6.86 -13.35
C PRO A 320 5.06 -7.92 -13.31
N ALA A 321 6.23 -7.54 -12.80
CA ALA A 321 7.35 -8.45 -12.65
C ALA A 321 6.91 -9.70 -11.85
N LYS A 322 7.29 -10.89 -12.30
CA LYS A 322 6.92 -12.14 -11.62
C LYS A 322 7.85 -12.42 -10.43
N ASP A 323 7.27 -12.81 -9.31
CA ASP A 323 7.98 -13.45 -8.21
C ASP A 323 8.40 -14.87 -8.65
N SER A 324 9.64 -14.97 -9.11
CA SER A 324 10.27 -16.18 -9.65
C SER A 324 10.18 -17.44 -8.78
N LYS A 325 9.80 -17.35 -7.49
CA LYS A 325 9.65 -18.51 -6.61
C LYS A 325 8.28 -19.17 -6.70
N LEU A 326 7.26 -18.46 -7.18
CA LEU A 326 5.85 -18.85 -7.09
C LEU A 326 5.03 -18.54 -8.36
N ASP A 327 5.68 -18.03 -9.42
CA ASP A 327 5.07 -17.53 -10.65
C ASP A 327 3.96 -16.48 -10.45
N LEU A 328 4.00 -15.76 -9.32
CA LEU A 328 3.01 -14.74 -8.95
C LEU A 328 3.38 -13.38 -9.53
N LEU A 329 2.44 -12.66 -10.15
CA LEU A 329 2.60 -11.23 -10.44
C LEU A 329 2.94 -10.42 -9.18
N ASP A 330 3.82 -9.42 -9.28
CA ASP A 330 4.13 -8.47 -8.19
C ASP A 330 3.00 -7.45 -7.98
N LEU A 331 1.81 -7.93 -7.61
CA LEU A 331 0.63 -7.11 -7.31
C LEU A 331 0.70 -6.50 -5.92
N VAL A 332 0.09 -5.32 -5.72
CA VAL A 332 -0.04 -4.68 -4.40
C VAL A 332 -0.89 -5.51 -3.44
N CYS A 333 -2.01 -6.04 -3.93
CA CYS A 333 -2.96 -6.84 -3.17
C CYS A 333 -3.50 -7.98 -4.02
N PHE A 334 -3.68 -9.17 -3.44
CA PHE A 334 -4.31 -10.31 -4.10
C PHE A 334 -5.78 -10.51 -3.69
N ALA A 335 -6.25 -9.81 -2.64
CA ALA A 335 -7.57 -10.06 -2.08
C ALA A 335 -8.70 -9.99 -3.12
N PRO A 336 -8.80 -8.98 -4.02
CA PRO A 336 -9.85 -8.96 -5.04
C PRO A 336 -9.81 -10.14 -6.02
N PHE A 337 -8.69 -10.86 -6.11
CA PHE A 337 -8.51 -12.06 -6.94
C PHE A 337 -8.70 -13.36 -6.15
N THR A 338 -8.57 -13.36 -4.82
CA THR A 338 -8.66 -14.59 -4.00
C THR A 338 -9.90 -14.68 -3.12
N SER A 339 -10.51 -13.55 -2.78
CA SER A 339 -11.41 -13.42 -1.63
C SER A 339 -12.67 -12.64 -1.99
N ILE A 340 -13.83 -13.11 -1.53
CA ILE A 340 -15.11 -12.39 -1.64
C ILE A 340 -15.71 -12.17 -0.25
N ALA A 341 -16.46 -11.06 -0.08
CA ALA A 341 -17.22 -10.81 1.14
C ALA A 341 -18.68 -10.47 0.82
N ILE A 342 -19.59 -11.06 1.59
CA ILE A 342 -21.05 -10.90 1.54
C ILE A 342 -21.59 -10.80 2.98
N ASN A 343 -21.15 -9.75 3.67
CA ASN A 343 -21.43 -9.52 5.09
C ASN A 343 -21.70 -8.05 5.48
N GLU A 344 -21.56 -7.13 4.53
CA GLU A 344 -21.64 -5.69 4.74
C GLU A 344 -22.70 -5.07 3.84
N LEU A 345 -23.48 -4.15 4.38
CA LEU A 345 -24.77 -3.80 3.81
C LEU A 345 -24.68 -2.51 2.98
N LYS A 346 -25.39 -2.49 1.84
CA LYS A 346 -25.42 -1.45 0.78
C LYS A 346 -24.17 -1.26 -0.09
N HIS A 347 -23.26 -2.22 -0.17
CA HIS A 347 -22.05 -2.05 -1.00
C HIS A 347 -21.67 -3.29 -1.81
N ARG A 348 -21.08 -3.09 -2.99
CA ARG A 348 -20.72 -4.19 -3.90
C ARG A 348 -19.71 -5.11 -3.23
N PRO A 349 -19.85 -6.43 -3.42
CA PRO A 349 -18.98 -7.40 -2.77
C PRO A 349 -17.53 -7.15 -3.15
N VAL A 350 -16.70 -6.90 -2.13
CA VAL A 350 -15.23 -6.94 -2.17
C VAL A 350 -14.75 -7.37 -0.80
N PRO A 351 -13.59 -8.03 -0.69
CA PRO A 351 -13.09 -8.50 0.60
C PRO A 351 -12.63 -7.36 1.53
N CYS A 352 -12.55 -6.12 1.04
CA CYS A 352 -12.06 -4.96 1.80
C CYS A 352 -13.16 -4.40 2.73
N ALA A 353 -12.80 -4.13 3.99
CA ALA A 353 -13.68 -3.37 4.90
C ALA A 353 -13.91 -1.96 4.36
N GLN A 354 -15.09 -1.37 4.59
CA GLN A 354 -15.49 -0.05 4.03
C GLN A 354 -14.48 1.06 4.28
N SER A 355 -13.82 1.08 5.44
CA SER A 355 -12.79 2.07 5.78
C SER A 355 -11.48 1.93 4.97
N TRP A 356 -11.34 0.88 4.16
CA TRP A 356 -10.19 0.62 3.28
C TRP A 356 -10.52 0.78 1.78
N VAL A 357 -11.78 0.99 1.40
CA VAL A 357 -12.22 0.98 -0.01
C VAL A 357 -13.34 2.00 -0.29
N HIS A 358 -13.34 2.59 -1.48
CA HIS A 358 -14.48 3.33 -2.03
C HIS A 358 -15.38 2.34 -2.77
N THR A 359 -16.49 1.99 -2.13
CA THR A 359 -17.51 1.06 -2.63
C THR A 359 -18.63 1.74 -3.41
N SER A 360 -18.66 3.07 -3.43
CA SER A 360 -19.50 3.89 -4.30
C SER A 360 -18.95 3.90 -5.74
N PHE A 361 -19.86 4.19 -6.67
CA PHE A 361 -19.69 4.11 -8.11
C PHE A 361 -20.86 4.89 -8.72
N GLU A 362 -20.64 5.50 -9.87
CA GLU A 362 -21.73 6.08 -10.66
C GLU A 362 -22.26 5.02 -11.65
N ASP A 363 -23.53 5.13 -12.04
CA ASP A 363 -24.15 4.17 -12.96
C ASP A 363 -23.41 4.10 -14.31
N ALA A 364 -22.80 5.22 -14.74
CA ALA A 364 -21.96 5.29 -15.95
C ALA A 364 -20.68 4.45 -15.83
N ASP A 365 -19.97 4.55 -14.69
CA ASP A 365 -18.79 3.71 -14.39
C ASP A 365 -19.17 2.22 -14.41
N GLU A 366 -20.35 1.88 -13.88
CA GLU A 366 -20.81 0.48 -13.86
C GLU A 366 -21.13 -0.07 -15.23
N ALA A 367 -21.92 0.66 -16.01
CA ALA A 367 -22.25 0.29 -17.38
C ALA A 367 -20.97 0.07 -18.21
N GLN A 368 -19.99 0.97 -18.05
CA GLN A 368 -18.68 0.85 -18.69
C GLN A 368 -17.88 -0.37 -18.21
N VAL A 369 -17.76 -0.58 -16.89
CA VAL A 369 -16.98 -1.69 -16.31
C VAL A 369 -17.64 -3.05 -16.56
N MET A 370 -18.97 -3.10 -16.62
CA MET A 370 -19.74 -4.31 -16.94
C MET A 370 -19.80 -4.61 -18.43
N GLU A 371 -19.45 -3.65 -19.29
CA GLU A 371 -19.54 -3.69 -20.76
C GLU A 371 -21.02 -3.78 -21.24
N VAL A 372 -21.90 -3.01 -20.59
CA VAL A 372 -23.34 -2.93 -20.86
C VAL A 372 -23.73 -1.51 -21.29
N PRO A 373 -24.51 -1.30 -22.37
CA PRO A 373 -24.96 0.05 -22.75
C PRO A 373 -25.88 0.69 -21.70
N MET A 374 -25.73 1.99 -21.45
CA MET A 374 -26.51 2.74 -20.42
C MET A 374 -28.03 2.47 -20.44
N PRO A 375 -28.76 2.50 -21.58
CA PRO A 375 -30.21 2.26 -21.57
C PRO A 375 -30.60 0.83 -21.12
N LYS A 376 -29.71 -0.14 -21.30
CA LYS A 376 -29.90 -1.51 -20.79
C LYS A 376 -29.54 -1.60 -19.31
N TYR A 377 -28.55 -0.82 -18.87
CA TYR A 377 -28.15 -0.72 -17.47
C TYR A 377 -29.26 -0.08 -16.60
N GLU A 378 -29.80 1.05 -17.05
CA GLU A 378 -30.93 1.76 -16.44
C GLU A 378 -32.16 0.85 -16.31
N GLU A 379 -32.48 0.08 -17.36
CA GLU A 379 -33.58 -0.89 -17.35
C GLU A 379 -33.36 -2.03 -16.34
N ILE A 380 -32.13 -2.52 -16.18
CA ILE A 380 -31.77 -3.53 -15.17
C ILE A 380 -31.96 -2.97 -13.74
N ASN A 381 -31.52 -1.73 -13.49
CA ASN A 381 -31.73 -1.08 -12.20
C ASN A 381 -33.22 -0.84 -11.93
N ARG A 382 -33.98 -0.34 -12.91
CA ARG A 382 -35.43 -0.12 -12.79
C ARG A 382 -36.18 -1.41 -12.43
N GLN A 383 -35.87 -2.52 -13.11
CA GLN A 383 -36.45 -3.83 -12.79
C GLN A 383 -36.10 -4.29 -11.37
N SER A 384 -34.86 -4.08 -10.92
CA SER A 384 -34.43 -4.40 -9.56
C SER A 384 -35.13 -3.53 -8.50
N GLU A 385 -35.28 -2.23 -8.74
CA GLU A 385 -36.01 -1.32 -7.84
C GLU A 385 -37.50 -1.69 -7.75
N GLU A 386 -38.14 -2.03 -8.87
CA GLU A 386 -39.55 -2.45 -8.91
C GLU A 386 -39.80 -3.78 -8.19
N GLN A 387 -38.84 -4.71 -8.22
CA GLN A 387 -38.96 -6.04 -7.65
C GLN A 387 -38.47 -6.12 -6.19
N TYR A 388 -37.46 -5.32 -5.81
CA TYR A 388 -36.73 -5.43 -4.53
C TYR A 388 -36.57 -4.13 -3.76
N GLY A 389 -36.92 -2.97 -4.34
CA GLY A 389 -36.72 -1.66 -3.70
C GLY A 389 -35.25 -1.22 -3.60
N VAL A 390 -34.34 -1.90 -4.31
CA VAL A 390 -32.90 -1.64 -4.33
C VAL A 390 -32.32 -1.83 -5.73
N ASN A 391 -31.27 -1.05 -6.06
CA ASN A 391 -30.51 -1.19 -7.31
C ASN A 391 -29.91 -2.61 -7.45
N TYR A 392 -29.64 -3.02 -8.68
CA TYR A 392 -29.27 -4.39 -9.04
C TYR A 392 -28.01 -4.89 -8.29
N PHE A 393 -27.03 -4.03 -8.06
CA PHE A 393 -25.74 -4.35 -7.41
C PHE A 393 -25.73 -4.15 -5.88
N ASN A 394 -26.75 -4.65 -5.19
CA ASN A 394 -26.78 -4.71 -3.71
C ASN A 394 -26.52 -6.15 -3.24
N VAL A 395 -25.75 -6.36 -2.16
CA VAL A 395 -25.59 -7.70 -1.55
C VAL A 395 -26.86 -8.23 -0.90
N GLU A 396 -27.83 -7.36 -0.61
CA GLU A 396 -29.19 -7.74 -0.18
C GLU A 396 -30.03 -8.30 -1.34
N ASN A 397 -29.57 -8.14 -2.60
CA ASN A 397 -30.25 -8.69 -3.77
C ASN A 397 -30.01 -10.20 -3.88
N GLU A 398 -30.95 -10.99 -3.38
CA GLU A 398 -30.85 -12.45 -3.45
C GLU A 398 -30.89 -13.01 -4.87
N ASP A 399 -31.32 -12.23 -5.87
CA ASP A 399 -31.29 -12.67 -7.27
C ASP A 399 -29.87 -12.76 -7.84
N TRP A 400 -28.89 -12.09 -7.24
CA TRP A 400 -27.49 -12.19 -7.61
C TRP A 400 -26.86 -13.52 -7.18
N SER A 401 -26.34 -14.30 -8.14
CA SER A 401 -25.57 -15.50 -7.83
C SER A 401 -24.21 -15.13 -7.21
N LEU A 402 -23.60 -16.07 -6.49
CA LEU A 402 -22.23 -15.87 -5.98
C LEU A 402 -21.20 -15.67 -7.11
N ASP A 403 -21.47 -16.19 -8.31
CA ASP A 403 -20.61 -16.00 -9.50
C ASP A 403 -20.73 -14.59 -10.08
N ASP A 404 -21.94 -14.02 -10.10
CA ASP A 404 -22.17 -12.62 -10.50
C ASP A 404 -21.52 -11.67 -9.49
N MET A 405 -21.70 -11.95 -8.18
CA MET A 405 -21.01 -11.24 -7.09
C MET A 405 -19.48 -11.32 -7.23
N TRP A 406 -18.95 -12.50 -7.57
CA TRP A 406 -17.52 -12.72 -7.75
C TRP A 406 -16.93 -11.97 -8.96
N ASN A 407 -17.73 -11.71 -9.99
CA ASN A 407 -17.33 -10.94 -11.16
C ASN A 407 -18.05 -9.59 -11.27
N GLY A 408 -18.50 -9.04 -10.14
CA GLY A 408 -19.20 -7.76 -10.09
C GLY A 408 -18.33 -6.55 -10.45
N PRO A 409 -18.94 -5.36 -10.66
CA PRO A 409 -18.27 -4.19 -11.21
C PRO A 409 -17.03 -3.78 -10.41
N LEU A 410 -17.16 -3.70 -9.08
CA LEU A 410 -16.05 -3.29 -8.22
C LEU A 410 -14.89 -4.31 -8.24
N HIS A 411 -15.18 -5.62 -8.28
CA HIS A 411 -14.15 -6.65 -8.51
C HIS A 411 -13.47 -6.47 -9.88
N ARG A 412 -14.24 -6.36 -10.98
CA ARG A 412 -13.71 -6.18 -12.34
C ARG A 412 -12.82 -4.95 -12.45
N LEU A 413 -13.26 -3.80 -11.93
CA LEU A 413 -12.50 -2.56 -11.90
C LEU A 413 -11.20 -2.70 -11.10
N MET A 414 -11.29 -3.16 -9.84
CA MET A 414 -10.11 -3.29 -8.98
C MET A 414 -9.09 -4.25 -9.57
N ARG A 415 -9.52 -5.40 -10.12
CA ARG A 415 -8.64 -6.37 -10.80
C ARG A 415 -7.98 -5.73 -12.02
N LYS A 416 -8.75 -5.11 -12.91
CA LYS A 416 -8.26 -4.45 -14.14
C LYS A 416 -7.18 -3.41 -13.83
N GLN A 417 -7.38 -2.59 -12.79
CA GLN A 417 -6.41 -1.58 -12.38
C GLN A 417 -5.19 -2.19 -11.69
N MET A 418 -5.37 -3.13 -10.77
CA MET A 418 -4.27 -3.77 -10.03
C MET A 418 -3.36 -4.60 -10.93
N LEU A 419 -3.86 -5.17 -12.02
CA LEU A 419 -3.06 -5.86 -13.03
C LEU A 419 -2.03 -4.93 -13.72
N GLY A 420 -2.23 -3.61 -13.69
CA GLY A 420 -1.21 -2.61 -14.06
C GLY A 420 -0.07 -2.44 -13.03
N GLY A 421 -0.10 -3.20 -11.93
CA GLY A 421 0.94 -3.22 -10.90
C GLY A 421 0.83 -2.15 -9.80
N GLY A 422 -0.23 -1.35 -9.82
CA GLY A 422 -0.54 -0.35 -8.79
C GLY A 422 -1.70 -0.75 -7.86
N PRO A 423 -2.11 0.12 -6.92
CA PRO A 423 -3.41 0.02 -6.27
C PRO A 423 -4.54 0.33 -7.28
N SER A 424 -5.78 0.02 -6.90
CA SER A 424 -6.96 0.56 -7.58
C SER A 424 -7.26 1.97 -7.05
N GLU A 425 -7.85 2.84 -7.87
CA GLU A 425 -8.40 4.14 -7.43
C GLU A 425 -9.40 3.98 -6.27
N ARG A 426 -10.07 2.82 -6.18
CA ARG A 426 -11.03 2.52 -5.12
C ARG A 426 -10.34 2.16 -3.81
N CYS A 427 -9.02 2.06 -3.72
CA CYS A 427 -8.33 1.79 -2.45
C CYS A 427 -8.13 3.07 -1.62
N ARG A 428 -8.72 3.14 -0.42
CA ARG A 428 -8.49 4.26 0.51
C ARG A 428 -7.06 4.23 1.07
N SER A 429 -6.48 5.41 1.33
CA SER A 429 -5.16 5.58 1.95
C SER A 429 -4.99 4.83 3.28
N MET A 430 -6.06 4.70 4.06
CA MET A 430 -6.08 3.95 5.34
C MET A 430 -6.11 2.42 5.19
N CYS A 431 -6.09 1.89 3.96
CA CYS A 431 -6.03 0.45 3.72
C CYS A 431 -4.76 -0.16 4.32
N ARG A 432 -4.90 -1.16 5.20
CA ARG A 432 -3.77 -1.78 5.92
C ARG A 432 -2.69 -2.38 5.01
N VAL A 433 -3.03 -2.75 3.77
CA VAL A 433 -2.05 -3.22 2.77
C VAL A 433 -1.22 -2.05 2.22
N LEU A 434 -1.84 -0.89 1.96
CA LEU A 434 -1.14 0.31 1.49
C LEU A 434 -0.28 0.95 2.60
N LEU A 435 -0.77 0.90 3.85
CA LEU A 435 -0.01 1.31 5.03
C LEU A 435 1.17 0.37 5.38
N GLY A 436 1.32 -0.77 4.69
CA GLY A 436 2.35 -1.78 5.00
C GLY A 436 2.14 -2.51 6.34
N VAL A 437 0.97 -2.36 6.96
CA VAL A 437 0.59 -2.97 8.26
C VAL A 437 0.12 -4.41 8.09
N ALA A 438 -0.44 -4.74 6.92
CA ALA A 438 -0.75 -6.11 6.51
C ALA A 438 0.16 -6.51 5.33
N GLU A 439 0.68 -7.73 5.36
CA GLU A 439 1.28 -8.35 4.18
C GLU A 439 0.26 -8.41 3.03
N LYS A 440 0.74 -8.60 1.79
CA LYS A 440 -0.07 -8.64 0.54
C LYS A 440 -1.29 -9.56 0.68
N ARG A 441 -2.43 -8.99 1.10
CA ARG A 441 -3.61 -9.76 1.51
C ARG A 441 -4.09 -10.65 0.36
N GLY A 442 -4.42 -11.90 0.68
CA GLY A 442 -4.81 -12.93 -0.28
C GLY A 442 -3.64 -13.81 -0.71
N ARG A 443 -2.40 -13.29 -0.71
CA ARG A 443 -1.21 -14.04 -1.11
C ARG A 443 -1.00 -15.30 -0.28
N GLN A 444 -1.34 -15.28 1.01
CA GLN A 444 -1.22 -16.44 1.90
C GLN A 444 -2.03 -17.66 1.42
N LEU A 445 -3.13 -17.43 0.70
CA LEU A 445 -3.98 -18.47 0.13
C LEU A 445 -3.32 -19.10 -1.12
N LEU A 446 -2.57 -18.29 -1.88
CA LEU A 446 -1.87 -18.74 -3.08
C LEU A 446 -0.62 -19.56 -2.77
N VAL A 447 0.10 -19.21 -1.69
CA VAL A 447 1.41 -19.82 -1.34
C VAL A 447 1.32 -21.03 -0.40
N ARG A 448 0.12 -21.44 0.02
CA ARG A 448 -0.07 -22.62 0.89
C ARG A 448 0.38 -23.90 0.16
N PRO A 449 1.16 -24.82 0.77
CA PRO A 449 1.65 -26.00 0.08
C PRO A 449 0.54 -26.91 -0.46
N ASP A 450 0.71 -27.44 -1.66
CA ASP A 450 -0.24 -28.36 -2.32
C ASP A 450 -0.52 -29.61 -1.47
N SER A 451 0.45 -30.06 -0.67
CA SER A 451 0.31 -31.16 0.28
C SER A 451 -0.68 -30.90 1.43
N GLU A 452 -1.09 -29.65 1.65
CA GLU A 452 -2.09 -29.26 2.65
C GLU A 452 -3.48 -29.00 2.05
N LEU A 453 -3.62 -29.16 0.72
CA LEU A 453 -4.81 -28.79 -0.04
C LEU A 453 -5.46 -30.00 -0.69
N THR A 454 -6.77 -29.93 -0.95
CA THR A 454 -7.46 -30.95 -1.74
C THR A 454 -7.15 -30.76 -3.23
N PRO A 455 -7.26 -31.82 -4.07
CA PRO A 455 -7.08 -31.69 -5.52
C PRO A 455 -8.00 -30.64 -6.17
N ALA A 456 -9.21 -30.46 -5.64
CA ALA A 456 -10.17 -29.45 -6.11
C ALA A 456 -9.66 -28.02 -5.87
N ILE A 457 -9.15 -27.73 -4.66
CA ILE A 457 -8.56 -26.43 -4.33
C ILE A 457 -7.30 -26.18 -5.18
N VAL A 458 -6.41 -27.19 -5.32
CA VAL A 458 -5.20 -27.06 -6.13
C VAL A 458 -5.55 -26.75 -7.59
N ALA A 459 -6.52 -27.46 -8.18
CA ALA A 459 -6.99 -27.19 -9.54
C ALA A 459 -7.57 -25.78 -9.68
N ASN A 460 -8.47 -25.37 -8.77
CA ASN A 460 -9.08 -24.04 -8.79
C ASN A 460 -8.04 -22.91 -8.62
N ARG A 461 -7.09 -23.07 -7.70
CA ARG A 461 -6.00 -22.11 -7.50
C ARG A 461 -5.07 -22.04 -8.71
N ASN A 462 -4.77 -23.16 -9.36
CA ASN A 462 -3.90 -23.15 -10.55
C ASN A 462 -4.59 -22.44 -11.72
N LEU A 463 -5.89 -22.65 -11.91
CA LEU A 463 -6.70 -21.86 -12.85
C LEU A 463 -6.68 -20.38 -12.48
N LEU A 464 -6.89 -20.03 -11.20
CA LEU A 464 -6.84 -18.64 -10.73
C LEU A 464 -5.49 -17.98 -11.04
N LEU A 465 -4.38 -18.67 -10.80
CA LEU A 465 -3.03 -18.19 -11.11
C LEU A 465 -2.83 -17.99 -12.61
N GLU A 466 -3.30 -18.91 -13.45
CA GLU A 466 -3.27 -18.79 -14.91
C GLU A 466 -4.06 -17.55 -15.38
N GLU A 467 -5.28 -17.34 -14.87
CA GLU A 467 -6.13 -16.22 -15.25
C GLU A 467 -5.56 -14.87 -14.81
N VAL A 468 -5.03 -14.79 -13.59
CA VAL A 468 -4.33 -13.59 -13.06
C VAL A 468 -3.07 -13.30 -13.88
N ASN A 469 -2.24 -14.30 -14.14
CA ASN A 469 -1.02 -14.16 -14.94
C ASN A 469 -1.32 -13.80 -16.41
N SER A 470 -2.50 -14.17 -16.92
CA SER A 470 -3.00 -13.81 -18.25
C SER A 470 -3.67 -12.43 -18.29
N GLY A 471 -3.72 -11.69 -17.17
CA GLY A 471 -4.30 -10.36 -17.12
C GLY A 471 -5.84 -10.32 -17.21
N LYS A 472 -6.56 -11.39 -16.84
CA LYS A 472 -8.03 -11.39 -16.88
C LYS A 472 -8.63 -10.67 -15.66
N PRO A 473 -9.51 -9.66 -15.86
CA PRO A 473 -10.27 -9.04 -14.76
C PRO A 473 -11.56 -9.82 -14.41
N ILE A 474 -12.06 -10.64 -15.34
CA ILE A 474 -13.17 -11.57 -15.14
C ILE A 474 -12.56 -12.96 -14.94
N LEU A 475 -12.94 -13.65 -13.87
CA LEU A 475 -12.34 -14.91 -13.45
C LEU A 475 -13.37 -16.04 -13.55
N THR A 476 -12.99 -17.15 -14.18
CA THR A 476 -13.74 -18.41 -14.18
C THR A 476 -13.35 -19.29 -12.98
N ALA A 477 -12.15 -19.11 -12.45
CA ALA A 477 -11.77 -19.65 -11.15
C ALA A 477 -12.67 -19.10 -10.03
N LYS A 478 -13.03 -19.96 -9.08
CA LYS A 478 -13.81 -19.62 -7.89
C LYS A 478 -12.93 -18.94 -6.82
N PRO A 479 -13.51 -18.17 -5.88
CA PRO A 479 -12.77 -17.65 -4.75
C PRO A 479 -12.14 -18.78 -3.91
N LEU A 480 -11.03 -18.44 -3.23
CA LEU A 480 -10.33 -19.29 -2.25
C LEU A 480 -10.69 -18.91 -0.80
N ASP A 481 -11.35 -17.78 -0.59
CA ASP A 481 -11.72 -17.23 0.71
C ASP A 481 -13.08 -16.53 0.63
N LEU A 482 -13.98 -16.86 1.55
CA LEU A 482 -15.34 -16.33 1.62
C LEU A 482 -15.58 -15.73 3.00
N SER A 483 -15.93 -14.45 3.06
CA SER A 483 -16.44 -13.78 4.27
C SER A 483 -17.96 -13.66 4.19
N LEU A 484 -18.67 -14.19 5.17
CA LEU A 484 -20.12 -14.43 5.13
C LEU A 484 -20.82 -13.84 6.36
N GLY A 485 -21.78 -12.94 6.12
CA GLY A 485 -22.79 -12.57 7.10
C GLY A 485 -23.91 -13.60 7.05
N VAL A 486 -24.36 -14.08 8.22
CA VAL A 486 -25.35 -15.17 8.27
C VAL A 486 -26.60 -14.85 9.08
N ALA A 487 -26.53 -13.87 9.98
CA ALA A 487 -27.58 -13.58 10.95
C ALA A 487 -27.99 -12.11 10.88
N SER A 488 -29.29 -11.88 10.98
CA SER A 488 -29.90 -10.56 11.14
C SER A 488 -30.26 -10.27 12.61
N HIS A 489 -30.48 -11.33 13.40
CA HIS A 489 -30.92 -11.27 14.79
C HIS A 489 -29.75 -11.47 15.77
N CYS A 490 -29.89 -10.97 17.00
CA CYS A 490 -28.94 -11.17 18.09
C CYS A 490 -29.69 -11.40 19.42
N ASN A 491 -29.11 -12.19 20.34
CA ASN A 491 -29.68 -12.47 21.66
C ASN A 491 -29.22 -11.48 22.75
N ILE A 492 -28.34 -10.55 22.39
CA ILE A 492 -27.87 -9.43 23.21
C ILE A 492 -28.17 -8.10 22.51
N SER A 493 -28.19 -7.01 23.26
CA SER A 493 -28.54 -5.68 22.77
C SER A 493 -27.42 -4.70 23.15
N CYS A 494 -26.26 -4.83 22.49
CA CYS A 494 -25.09 -4.01 22.84
C CYS A 494 -25.39 -2.52 22.64
N GLY A 495 -25.03 -1.67 23.61
CA GLY A 495 -25.36 -0.24 23.59
C GLY A 495 -24.91 0.51 22.33
N PHE A 496 -23.82 0.07 21.69
CA PHE A 496 -23.29 0.66 20.46
C PHE A 496 -23.74 -0.04 19.15
N CYS A 497 -24.57 -1.09 19.21
CA CYS A 497 -24.86 -1.91 18.02
C CYS A 497 -25.78 -1.21 17.01
N ASP A 498 -25.28 -0.99 15.80
CA ASP A 498 -26.02 -0.49 14.62
C ASP A 498 -26.49 -1.62 13.67
N GLY A 499 -26.44 -2.88 14.13
CA GLY A 499 -26.88 -4.05 13.37
C GLY A 499 -28.38 -4.06 13.05
N PRO A 500 -28.84 -4.93 12.13
CA PRO A 500 -30.15 -4.81 11.48
C PRO A 500 -31.33 -5.25 12.35
N GLN A 501 -31.10 -5.80 13.55
CA GLN A 501 -32.13 -6.22 14.51
C GLN A 501 -33.26 -7.09 13.91
N GLY A 502 -32.90 -7.96 12.95
CA GLY A 502 -33.83 -8.85 12.25
C GLY A 502 -34.38 -8.33 10.92
N THR A 503 -34.02 -7.12 10.50
CA THR A 503 -34.61 -6.46 9.32
C THR A 503 -34.05 -6.99 7.99
N PHE A 504 -32.76 -7.33 7.93
CA PHE A 504 -32.05 -7.80 6.73
C PHE A 504 -30.73 -8.53 7.09
N GLY A 505 -30.16 -9.28 6.15
CA GLY A 505 -28.85 -9.96 6.31
C GLY A 505 -28.89 -11.38 6.90
N GLU A 506 -30.05 -12.04 6.91
CA GLU A 506 -30.18 -13.45 7.30
C GLU A 506 -29.80 -14.37 6.12
N LEU A 507 -29.06 -15.46 6.37
CA LEU A 507 -28.68 -16.42 5.33
C LEU A 507 -29.91 -17.20 4.81
N SER A 508 -30.36 -16.91 3.59
CA SER A 508 -31.46 -17.65 2.96
C SER A 508 -31.09 -19.10 2.59
N ASP A 509 -32.10 -19.95 2.38
CA ASP A 509 -31.88 -21.34 1.92
C ASP A 509 -31.22 -21.37 0.52
N ARG A 510 -31.63 -20.49 -0.40
CA ARG A 510 -31.01 -20.31 -1.73
C ARG A 510 -29.52 -19.95 -1.61
N ARG A 511 -29.18 -19.01 -0.72
CA ARG A 511 -27.79 -18.58 -0.52
C ARG A 511 -26.95 -19.68 0.15
N LEU A 512 -27.55 -20.43 1.08
CA LEU A 512 -26.94 -21.59 1.72
C LEU A 512 -26.53 -22.66 0.69
N GLU A 513 -27.40 -23.00 -0.26
CA GLU A 513 -27.09 -23.94 -1.34
C GLU A 513 -25.89 -23.45 -2.18
N GLN A 514 -25.89 -22.18 -2.61
CA GLN A 514 -24.77 -21.59 -3.35
C GLN A 514 -23.45 -21.59 -2.55
N VAL A 515 -23.50 -21.36 -1.23
CA VAL A 515 -22.32 -21.42 -0.36
C VAL A 515 -21.81 -22.87 -0.24
N ILE A 516 -22.70 -23.85 -0.13
CA ILE A 516 -22.36 -25.29 -0.10
C ILE A 516 -21.60 -25.69 -1.38
N ASP A 517 -22.05 -25.24 -2.55
CA ASP A 517 -21.41 -25.51 -3.83
C ASP A 517 -19.99 -24.90 -3.96
N LEU A 518 -19.70 -23.81 -3.23
CA LEU A 518 -18.36 -23.20 -3.21
C LEU A 518 -17.38 -23.84 -2.22
N LEU A 519 -17.85 -24.52 -1.16
CA LEU A 519 -16.98 -25.09 -0.12
C LEU A 519 -15.80 -25.94 -0.67
N PRO A 520 -15.95 -26.76 -1.74
CA PRO A 520 -14.85 -27.55 -2.29
C PRO A 520 -13.66 -26.75 -2.85
N THR A 521 -13.83 -25.44 -3.13
CA THR A 521 -12.76 -24.57 -3.64
C THR A 521 -12.17 -23.63 -2.58
N LEU A 522 -12.80 -23.52 -1.41
CA LEU A 522 -12.36 -22.62 -0.35
C LEU A 522 -11.20 -23.18 0.46
N ILE A 523 -10.18 -22.35 0.66
CA ILE A 523 -9.13 -22.51 1.67
C ILE A 523 -9.59 -21.94 3.02
N HIS A 524 -10.47 -20.93 3.00
CA HIS A 524 -10.96 -20.27 4.20
C HIS A 524 -12.43 -19.83 4.09
N LEU A 525 -13.18 -20.00 5.17
CA LEU A 525 -14.53 -19.49 5.37
C LEU A 525 -14.55 -18.67 6.67
N SER A 526 -14.86 -17.38 6.57
CA SER A 526 -14.98 -16.47 7.70
C SER A 526 -16.44 -16.10 7.92
N VAL A 527 -16.97 -16.37 9.10
CA VAL A 527 -18.32 -15.94 9.48
C VAL A 527 -18.23 -14.74 10.40
N VAL A 528 -18.64 -13.60 9.87
CA VAL A 528 -18.50 -12.27 10.48
C VAL A 528 -19.53 -11.36 9.85
N GLY A 529 -20.21 -10.56 10.66
CA GLY A 529 -21.26 -9.65 10.25
C GLY A 529 -21.98 -9.13 11.50
N PRO A 530 -23.08 -8.38 11.34
CA PRO A 530 -23.96 -8.08 12.46
C PRO A 530 -24.75 -9.33 12.88
N GLY A 531 -25.52 -9.23 13.97
CA GLY A 531 -26.25 -10.37 14.54
C GLY A 531 -25.39 -11.32 15.37
N GLU A 532 -25.98 -12.40 15.86
CA GLU A 532 -25.27 -13.54 16.45
C GLU A 532 -25.36 -14.73 15.49
N PRO A 533 -24.25 -15.15 14.85
CA PRO A 533 -24.29 -16.19 13.83
C PRO A 533 -24.89 -17.51 14.33
N LEU A 534 -24.66 -17.88 15.60
CA LEU A 534 -25.20 -19.12 16.18
C LEU A 534 -26.72 -19.08 16.44
N MET A 535 -27.40 -17.96 16.17
CA MET A 535 -28.86 -17.91 16.07
C MET A 535 -29.39 -18.28 14.68
N SER A 536 -28.57 -18.18 13.63
CA SER A 536 -29.03 -18.44 12.25
C SER A 536 -29.24 -19.94 12.02
N PRO A 537 -30.46 -20.42 11.71
CA PRO A 537 -30.71 -21.83 11.44
C PRO A 537 -29.89 -22.35 10.25
N ASN A 538 -29.68 -21.50 9.24
CA ASN A 538 -28.96 -21.87 8.03
C ASN A 538 -27.45 -21.89 8.21
N PHE A 539 -26.90 -21.08 9.12
CA PHE A 539 -25.52 -21.28 9.54
C PHE A 539 -25.33 -22.61 10.30
N LEU A 540 -26.28 -22.98 11.16
CA LEU A 540 -26.22 -24.28 11.85
C LEU A 540 -26.34 -25.46 10.88
N LYS A 541 -27.18 -25.37 9.84
CA LYS A 541 -27.20 -26.34 8.72
C LYS A 541 -25.85 -26.39 8.00
N LEU A 542 -25.24 -25.24 7.70
CA LEU A 542 -23.93 -25.16 7.02
C LEU A 542 -22.82 -25.82 7.84
N LEU A 543 -22.75 -25.57 9.16
CA LEU A 543 -21.77 -26.20 10.04
C LEU A 543 -21.97 -27.72 10.15
N GLU A 544 -23.21 -28.18 10.18
CA GLU A 544 -23.53 -29.62 10.18
C GLU A 544 -23.12 -30.27 8.85
N HIS A 545 -23.36 -29.62 7.71
CA HIS A 545 -22.89 -30.06 6.40
C HIS A 545 -21.36 -30.11 6.32
N ILE A 546 -20.65 -29.10 6.82
CA ILE A 546 -19.18 -29.07 6.86
C ILE A 546 -18.64 -30.21 7.74
N ALA A 547 -19.24 -30.44 8.90
CA ALA A 547 -18.83 -31.49 9.84
C ALA A 547 -19.08 -32.91 9.31
N ILE A 548 -20.18 -33.13 8.58
CA ILE A 548 -20.52 -34.43 7.99
C ILE A 548 -19.70 -34.72 6.73
N THR A 549 -19.56 -33.73 5.83
CA THR A 549 -18.90 -33.91 4.53
C THR A 549 -17.37 -33.94 4.66
N GLY A 550 -16.82 -33.13 5.56
CA GLY A 550 -15.38 -33.04 5.82
C GLY A 550 -14.61 -32.23 4.78
N TYR A 551 -14.14 -31.05 5.17
CA TYR A 551 -13.32 -30.17 4.33
C TYR A 551 -11.95 -29.94 4.99
N PRO A 552 -11.03 -30.94 4.99
CA PRO A 552 -9.81 -30.92 5.81
C PRO A 552 -8.82 -29.80 5.45
N ALA A 553 -8.91 -29.27 4.23
CA ALA A 553 -8.09 -28.14 3.79
C ALA A 553 -8.75 -26.76 4.05
N MET A 554 -10.06 -26.70 4.27
CA MET A 554 -10.78 -25.44 4.48
C MET A 554 -10.79 -25.08 5.95
N GLN A 555 -10.21 -23.95 6.30
CA GLN A 555 -10.25 -23.40 7.65
C GLN A 555 -11.51 -22.56 7.88
N VAL A 556 -12.13 -22.67 9.05
CA VAL A 556 -13.31 -21.87 9.42
C VAL A 556 -12.96 -20.91 10.56
N SER A 557 -13.31 -19.64 10.40
CA SER A 557 -13.26 -18.66 11.48
C SER A 557 -14.65 -18.09 11.79
N LEU A 558 -14.89 -17.80 13.07
CA LEU A 558 -16.19 -17.31 13.56
C LEU A 558 -15.98 -16.08 14.46
N THR A 559 -16.72 -15.01 14.18
CA THR A 559 -16.91 -13.90 15.11
C THR A 559 -18.29 -14.03 15.76
N THR A 560 -18.35 -14.16 17.09
CA THR A 560 -19.58 -14.43 17.86
C THR A 560 -19.53 -13.65 19.18
N ASN A 561 -20.68 -13.42 19.81
CA ASN A 561 -20.74 -12.95 21.19
C ASN A 561 -20.41 -14.07 22.21
N GLY A 562 -20.26 -15.32 21.77
CA GLY A 562 -19.88 -16.48 22.58
C GLY A 562 -21.01 -17.09 23.40
N THR A 563 -22.11 -16.38 23.67
CA THR A 563 -23.14 -16.81 24.65
C THR A 563 -24.01 -18.00 24.22
N LEU A 564 -23.78 -18.56 23.03
CA LEU A 564 -24.42 -19.77 22.49
C LEU A 564 -23.42 -20.92 22.22
N VAL A 565 -22.12 -20.66 22.34
CA VAL A 565 -21.10 -21.73 22.34
C VAL A 565 -21.21 -22.50 23.66
N SER A 566 -20.88 -23.78 23.63
CA SER A 566 -20.82 -24.64 24.81
C SER A 566 -19.94 -25.85 24.52
N ARG A 567 -19.46 -26.53 25.57
CA ARG A 567 -18.69 -27.79 25.46
C ARG A 567 -19.42 -28.85 24.61
N LYS A 568 -20.76 -28.92 24.71
CA LYS A 568 -21.61 -29.79 23.87
C LYS A 568 -21.65 -29.35 22.40
N TRP A 569 -21.75 -28.04 22.15
CA TRP A 569 -21.75 -27.50 20.78
C TRP A 569 -20.38 -27.66 20.11
N LEU A 570 -19.28 -27.41 20.85
CA LEU A 570 -17.92 -27.63 20.36
C LEU A 570 -17.71 -29.10 19.96
N LYS A 571 -18.15 -30.04 20.82
CA LYS A 571 -18.10 -31.47 20.50
C LYS A 571 -18.95 -31.86 19.28
N LYS A 572 -20.14 -31.26 19.09
CA LYS A 572 -20.95 -31.53 17.88
C LYS A 572 -20.20 -31.13 16.59
N HIS A 573 -19.37 -30.09 16.65
CA HIS A 573 -18.66 -29.54 15.49
C HIS A 573 -17.14 -29.76 15.56
N GLU A 574 -16.68 -30.84 16.22
CA GLU A 574 -15.26 -31.15 16.39
C GLU A 574 -14.53 -31.50 15.07
N ALA A 575 -15.28 -31.93 14.06
CA ALA A 575 -14.77 -32.19 12.71
C ALA A 575 -14.49 -30.91 11.90
N VAL A 576 -15.06 -29.76 12.29
CA VAL A 576 -14.86 -28.48 11.61
C VAL A 576 -13.46 -27.96 11.94
N GLN A 577 -12.70 -27.59 10.90
CA GLN A 577 -11.31 -27.12 11.05
C GLN A 577 -11.27 -25.64 11.48
N TRP A 578 -11.57 -25.39 12.75
CA TRP A 578 -11.57 -24.04 13.32
C TRP A 578 -10.16 -23.43 13.36
N SER A 579 -9.96 -22.31 12.67
CA SER A 579 -8.72 -21.53 12.71
C SER A 579 -8.77 -20.38 13.70
N ASN A 580 -9.94 -19.76 13.89
CA ASN A 580 -10.09 -18.65 14.83
C ASN A 580 -11.51 -18.51 15.38
N PHE A 581 -11.67 -18.55 16.71
CA PHE A 581 -12.86 -18.05 17.41
C PHE A 581 -12.56 -16.64 17.91
N ARG A 582 -13.25 -15.63 17.37
CA ARG A 582 -13.24 -14.26 17.85
C ARG A 582 -14.48 -14.01 18.71
N ILE A 583 -14.29 -13.88 20.01
CA ILE A 583 -15.35 -13.54 20.95
C ILE A 583 -15.41 -12.02 21.13
N SER A 584 -16.56 -11.43 20.82
CA SER A 584 -16.86 -10.01 21.01
C SER A 584 -17.18 -9.69 22.48
N LEU A 585 -16.20 -9.90 23.35
CA LEU A 585 -16.33 -9.87 24.81
C LEU A 585 -16.79 -8.50 25.34
N ASN A 586 -16.17 -7.39 24.89
CA ASN A 586 -16.58 -6.01 25.19
C ASN A 586 -16.84 -5.69 26.69
N ALA A 587 -16.19 -6.42 27.60
CA ALA A 587 -16.41 -6.36 29.04
C ALA A 587 -15.21 -6.97 29.80
N GLY A 588 -15.05 -6.59 31.07
CA GLY A 588 -14.07 -7.19 31.99
C GLY A 588 -14.66 -7.73 33.29
N SER A 589 -15.98 -7.69 33.42
CA SER A 589 -16.71 -8.10 34.62
C SER A 589 -18.18 -8.38 34.28
N ALA A 590 -18.90 -9.06 35.18
CA ALA A 590 -20.34 -9.28 35.02
C ALA A 590 -21.12 -7.96 34.88
N GLU A 591 -20.73 -6.93 35.64
CA GLU A 591 -21.35 -5.60 35.61
C GLU A 591 -21.11 -4.88 34.28
N THR A 592 -19.86 -4.83 33.80
CA THR A 592 -19.52 -4.23 32.50
C THR A 592 -20.20 -4.97 31.35
N HIS A 593 -20.32 -6.30 31.43
CA HIS A 593 -21.07 -7.10 30.45
C HIS A 593 -22.57 -6.82 30.49
N GLU A 594 -23.22 -6.80 31.66
CA GLU A 594 -24.64 -6.51 31.77
C GLU A 594 -24.96 -5.09 31.29
N ARG A 595 -24.14 -4.11 31.68
CA ARG A 595 -24.20 -2.73 31.21
C ARG A 595 -24.04 -2.63 29.69
N MET A 596 -23.05 -3.33 29.12
CA MET A 596 -22.80 -3.34 27.68
C MET A 596 -23.96 -3.97 26.90
N THR A 597 -24.43 -5.14 27.32
CA THR A 597 -25.26 -6.05 26.50
C THR A 597 -26.76 -6.05 26.85
N GLY A 598 -27.12 -5.49 28.01
CA GLY A 598 -28.44 -5.62 28.61
C GLY A 598 -28.78 -7.03 29.10
N LYS A 599 -27.79 -7.93 29.26
CA LYS A 599 -28.01 -9.35 29.61
C LYS A 599 -27.01 -9.87 30.66
N GLN A 600 -27.53 -10.67 31.61
CA GLN A 600 -26.75 -11.39 32.63
C GLN A 600 -26.18 -12.72 32.10
N PHE A 601 -25.40 -12.68 31.01
CA PHE A 601 -24.80 -13.89 30.41
C PHE A 601 -23.35 -14.17 30.82
N TRP A 602 -22.75 -13.33 31.67
CA TRP A 602 -21.33 -13.45 32.06
C TRP A 602 -20.88 -14.85 32.51
N PRO A 603 -21.59 -15.59 33.41
CA PRO A 603 -21.14 -16.91 33.82
C PRO A 603 -21.08 -17.93 32.66
N ARG A 604 -22.00 -17.82 31.70
CA ARG A 604 -22.01 -18.68 30.50
C ARG A 604 -20.91 -18.29 29.51
N LEU A 605 -20.62 -16.99 29.40
CA LEU A 605 -19.52 -16.49 28.58
C LEU A 605 -18.17 -16.94 29.12
N MET A 606 -18.00 -17.02 30.45
CA MET A 606 -16.78 -17.55 31.07
C MET A 606 -16.61 -19.06 30.85
N ASP A 607 -17.65 -19.90 31.01
CA ASP A 607 -17.59 -21.35 30.63
C ASP A 607 -17.27 -21.53 29.13
N THR A 608 -17.78 -20.65 28.28
CA THR A 608 -17.43 -20.62 26.85
C THR A 608 -15.95 -20.33 26.63
N ILE A 609 -15.42 -19.28 27.27
CA ILE A 609 -14.02 -18.86 27.13
C ILE A 609 -13.08 -19.94 27.68
N GLU A 610 -13.42 -20.56 28.81
CA GLU A 610 -12.68 -21.70 29.37
C GLU A 610 -12.66 -22.89 28.40
N ALA A 611 -13.83 -23.29 27.87
CA ALA A 611 -13.93 -24.40 26.91
C ALA A 611 -13.17 -24.14 25.59
N LEU A 612 -13.11 -22.88 25.14
CA LEU A 612 -12.31 -22.48 23.98
C LEU A 612 -10.82 -22.38 24.29
N ALA A 613 -10.44 -21.94 25.50
CA ALA A 613 -9.05 -21.90 25.95
C ALA A 613 -8.46 -23.32 26.05
N GLU A 614 -9.21 -24.27 26.59
CA GLU A 614 -8.87 -25.70 26.59
C GLU A 614 -8.68 -26.29 25.19
N LEU A 615 -9.38 -25.77 24.18
CA LEU A 615 -9.26 -26.21 22.78
C LEU A 615 -8.08 -25.52 22.07
N ASN A 616 -7.86 -24.24 22.34
CA ASN A 616 -6.73 -23.42 21.86
C ASN A 616 -5.38 -23.89 22.46
N ALA A 617 -5.38 -24.48 23.65
CA ALA A 617 -4.17 -25.02 24.29
C ALA A 617 -3.70 -26.37 23.72
N ARG A 618 -4.46 -27.00 22.82
CA ARG A 618 -4.16 -28.32 22.24
C ARG A 618 -3.23 -28.21 21.03
N PRO A 619 -2.01 -28.78 21.05
CA PRO A 619 -1.07 -28.68 19.93
C PRO A 619 -1.57 -29.25 18.61
N GLU A 620 -2.52 -30.20 18.65
CA GLU A 620 -3.13 -30.83 17.48
C GLU A 620 -4.20 -29.97 16.79
N HIS A 621 -4.68 -28.89 17.42
CA HIS A 621 -5.68 -27.99 16.84
C HIS A 621 -5.04 -26.65 16.41
N PRO A 622 -5.25 -26.18 15.17
CA PRO A 622 -4.73 -24.89 14.69
C PRO A 622 -5.56 -23.69 15.18
N LEU A 623 -6.38 -23.87 16.22
CA LEU A 623 -7.32 -22.86 16.70
C LEU A 623 -6.57 -21.74 17.42
N ARG A 624 -6.86 -20.50 17.02
CA ARG A 624 -6.62 -19.29 17.81
C ARG A 624 -7.89 -18.83 18.52
N LEU A 625 -7.83 -18.65 19.83
CA LEU A 625 -8.81 -17.88 20.58
C LEU A 625 -8.43 -16.39 20.54
N THR A 626 -9.37 -15.54 20.13
CA THR A 626 -9.23 -14.08 20.10
C THR A 626 -10.36 -13.46 20.92
N LEU A 627 -10.05 -12.58 21.86
CA LEU A 627 -11.04 -11.79 22.58
C LEU A 627 -10.93 -10.34 22.12
N SER A 628 -12.05 -9.76 21.65
CA SER A 628 -12.08 -8.36 21.19
C SER A 628 -12.91 -7.45 22.07
N CYS A 629 -12.45 -6.20 22.19
CA CYS A 629 -13.07 -5.13 22.97
C CYS A 629 -13.09 -3.83 22.17
N VAL A 630 -14.28 -3.28 21.94
CA VAL A 630 -14.49 -1.93 21.39
C VAL A 630 -14.38 -0.92 22.53
N LEU A 631 -13.37 -0.06 22.46
CA LEU A 631 -13.09 0.97 23.46
C LEU A 631 -14.17 2.05 23.42
N SER A 632 -15.12 1.91 24.34
CA SER A 632 -16.32 2.72 24.51
C SER A 632 -16.50 3.10 25.98
N THR A 633 -17.25 4.16 26.26
CA THR A 633 -17.55 4.58 27.64
C THR A 633 -18.29 3.52 28.46
N GLN A 634 -18.92 2.54 27.80
CA GLN A 634 -19.60 1.42 28.44
C GLN A 634 -18.63 0.39 29.06
N VAL A 635 -17.42 0.21 28.48
CA VAL A 635 -16.42 -0.76 28.96
C VAL A 635 -15.29 -0.14 29.79
N MET A 636 -15.14 1.18 29.76
CA MET A 636 -14.22 1.92 30.65
C MET A 636 -14.49 1.62 32.14
N GLY A 637 -13.43 1.64 32.94
CA GLY A 637 -13.40 1.13 34.32
C GLY A 637 -13.40 -0.40 34.43
N GLY A 638 -13.24 -1.12 33.31
CA GLY A 638 -13.26 -2.58 33.22
C GLY A 638 -12.12 -3.19 32.41
N LEU A 639 -11.22 -2.41 31.82
CA LEU A 639 -10.19 -2.89 30.89
C LEU A 639 -9.14 -3.77 31.59
N MET A 640 -8.84 -3.53 32.87
CA MET A 640 -8.00 -4.42 33.68
C MET A 640 -8.64 -5.81 33.83
N GLY A 641 -9.95 -5.89 34.03
CA GLY A 641 -10.69 -7.16 34.07
C GLY A 641 -10.70 -7.87 32.72
N PHE A 642 -10.84 -7.12 31.61
CA PHE A 642 -10.72 -7.68 30.26
C PHE A 642 -9.32 -8.28 30.03
N ALA A 643 -8.27 -7.56 30.45
CA ALA A 643 -6.89 -8.04 30.34
C ALA A 643 -6.62 -9.29 31.20
N GLN A 644 -7.23 -9.39 32.39
CA GLN A 644 -7.19 -10.61 33.21
C GLN A 644 -7.81 -11.80 32.48
N VAL A 645 -9.01 -11.66 31.92
CA VAL A 645 -9.68 -12.73 31.15
C VAL A 645 -8.85 -13.15 29.93
N VAL A 646 -8.20 -12.20 29.23
CA VAL A 646 -7.29 -12.52 28.12
C VAL A 646 -6.07 -13.32 28.58
N ASP A 647 -5.43 -12.90 29.68
CA ASP A 647 -4.21 -13.54 30.20
C ASP A 647 -4.50 -14.97 30.70
N GLU A 648 -5.56 -15.13 31.49
CA GLU A 648 -5.99 -16.43 32.06
C GLU A 648 -6.42 -17.43 30.98
N SER A 649 -7.08 -16.96 29.91
CA SER A 649 -7.50 -17.82 28.79
C SER A 649 -6.40 -18.07 27.75
N GLY A 650 -5.25 -17.40 27.86
CA GLY A 650 -4.18 -17.46 26.85
C GLY A 650 -4.61 -16.92 25.48
N ALA A 651 -5.65 -16.09 25.43
CA ALA A 651 -6.22 -15.59 24.19
C ALA A 651 -5.40 -14.44 23.58
N HIS A 652 -5.66 -14.16 22.30
CA HIS A 652 -5.15 -12.94 21.67
C HIS A 652 -6.06 -11.73 21.93
N PRO A 653 -5.57 -10.63 22.52
CA PRO A 653 -6.35 -9.40 22.67
C PRO A 653 -6.47 -8.66 21.34
N VAL A 654 -7.68 -8.17 21.04
CA VAL A 654 -7.92 -7.18 19.98
C VAL A 654 -8.66 -6.00 20.57
N LEU A 655 -7.98 -4.86 20.69
CA LEU A 655 -8.58 -3.59 21.08
C LEU A 655 -8.95 -2.80 19.83
N GLU A 656 -10.20 -2.34 19.75
CA GLU A 656 -10.71 -1.56 18.63
C GLU A 656 -11.16 -0.19 19.13
N PRO A 657 -10.58 0.92 18.62
CA PRO A 657 -11.07 2.24 18.97
C PRO A 657 -12.44 2.46 18.32
N MET A 658 -13.42 2.97 19.07
CA MET A 658 -14.77 3.21 18.55
C MET A 658 -14.75 4.20 17.38
N THR A 659 -15.27 3.76 16.23
CA THR A 659 -15.54 4.62 15.07
C THR A 659 -16.90 5.30 15.22
N GLY A 660 -16.98 6.57 14.82
CA GLY A 660 -18.15 7.42 15.07
C GLY A 660 -18.47 7.60 16.55
N ASP A 661 -19.73 7.91 16.85
CA ASP A 661 -20.29 8.00 18.19
C ASP A 661 -21.46 7.04 18.37
N LEU A 662 -21.19 5.75 18.15
CA LEU A 662 -22.19 4.69 18.20
C LEU A 662 -22.89 4.65 19.56
N GLY A 663 -24.20 4.88 19.57
CA GLY A 663 -25.02 4.97 20.78
C GLY A 663 -24.69 6.17 21.69
N GLY A 664 -23.85 7.10 21.27
CA GLY A 664 -23.33 8.17 22.13
C GLY A 664 -22.17 7.74 23.04
N PHE A 665 -21.52 6.61 22.77
CA PHE A 665 -20.54 5.97 23.67
C PHE A 665 -19.07 6.10 23.27
N SER A 666 -18.72 7.00 22.35
CA SER A 666 -17.32 7.21 21.96
C SER A 666 -16.57 8.05 23.00
N PRO A 667 -15.43 7.57 23.53
CA PRO A 667 -14.59 8.34 24.44
C PRO A 667 -13.73 9.37 23.70
N TYR A 668 -13.59 9.25 22.37
CA TYR A 668 -12.70 10.10 21.55
C TYR A 668 -13.22 11.52 21.29
N LYS A 669 -14.45 11.83 21.72
CA LYS A 669 -15.13 13.12 21.51
C LYS A 669 -14.96 14.13 22.66
N ASP A 670 -14.44 13.68 23.79
CA ASP A 670 -14.35 14.47 25.02
C ASP A 670 -12.96 14.32 25.64
N PRO A 671 -12.29 15.42 26.01
CA PRO A 671 -10.92 15.37 26.54
C PRO A 671 -10.80 14.65 27.88
N ALA A 672 -11.82 14.70 28.74
CA ALA A 672 -11.78 14.03 30.04
C ALA A 672 -11.96 12.51 29.85
N LEU A 673 -12.95 12.09 29.07
CA LEU A 673 -13.14 10.66 28.75
C LEU A 673 -11.93 10.05 28.03
N LEU A 674 -11.29 10.80 27.13
CA LEU A 674 -10.08 10.35 26.45
C LEU A 674 -8.87 10.29 27.38
N SER A 675 -8.75 11.21 28.35
CA SER A 675 -7.74 11.17 29.42
C SER A 675 -7.92 9.96 30.34
N ASP A 676 -9.16 9.65 30.74
CA ASP A 676 -9.49 8.48 31.55
C ASP A 676 -9.14 7.18 30.81
N LEU A 677 -9.45 7.09 29.52
CA LEU A 677 -9.09 5.95 28.67
C LEU A 677 -7.57 5.77 28.55
N VAL A 678 -6.81 6.86 28.44
CA VAL A 678 -5.33 6.83 28.44
C VAL A 678 -4.81 6.28 29.77
N ALA A 679 -5.30 6.79 30.90
CA ALA A 679 -4.88 6.36 32.22
C ALA A 679 -5.15 4.85 32.43
N GLU A 680 -6.35 4.39 32.08
CA GLU A 680 -6.73 2.98 32.22
C GLU A 680 -5.89 2.07 31.29
N CYS A 681 -5.66 2.48 30.05
CA CYS A 681 -4.80 1.72 29.13
C CYS A 681 -3.32 1.70 29.58
N ARG A 682 -2.83 2.77 30.22
CA ARG A 682 -1.48 2.82 30.81
C ARG A 682 -1.34 1.88 31.98
N GLU A 683 -2.29 1.89 32.92
CA GLU A 683 -2.31 1.00 34.08
C GLU A 683 -2.25 -0.49 33.65
N VAL A 684 -3.06 -0.87 32.66
CA VAL A 684 -3.04 -2.22 32.10
C VAL A 684 -1.71 -2.52 31.41
N ALA A 685 -1.17 -1.61 30.60
CA ALA A 685 0.12 -1.82 29.95
C ALA A 685 1.25 -2.06 30.96
N GLU A 686 1.36 -1.22 31.99
CA GLU A 686 2.38 -1.34 33.04
C GLU A 686 2.26 -2.65 33.82
N GLN A 687 1.04 -3.04 34.20
CA GLN A 687 0.76 -4.31 34.90
C GLN A 687 1.18 -5.55 34.10
N TYR A 688 1.13 -5.49 32.76
CA TYR A 688 1.44 -6.61 31.87
C TYR A 688 2.80 -6.54 31.17
N GLU A 689 3.56 -5.43 31.28
CA GLU A 689 4.89 -5.22 30.65
C GLU A 689 5.79 -6.46 30.74
N ARG A 690 5.85 -7.07 31.94
CA ARG A 690 6.72 -8.21 32.26
C ARG A 690 5.99 -9.55 32.36
N LYS A 691 4.66 -9.55 32.24
CA LYS A 691 3.82 -10.77 32.36
C LYS A 691 3.40 -11.28 30.99
N ASN A 692 2.81 -10.40 30.18
CA ASN A 692 2.26 -10.73 28.88
C ASN A 692 2.55 -9.61 27.88
N ARG A 693 3.58 -9.85 27.05
CA ARG A 693 4.04 -8.90 26.04
C ARG A 693 2.96 -8.52 25.02
N VAL A 694 2.03 -9.42 24.71
CA VAL A 694 0.97 -9.18 23.72
C VAL A 694 -0.07 -8.22 24.29
N LEU A 695 -0.49 -8.43 25.55
CA LEU A 695 -1.34 -7.47 26.28
C LEU A 695 -0.67 -6.11 26.42
N PHE A 696 0.59 -6.06 26.88
CA PHE A 696 1.37 -4.83 26.94
C PHE A 696 1.36 -4.08 25.60
N GLN A 697 1.70 -4.74 24.49
CA GLN A 697 1.76 -4.13 23.17
C GLN A 697 0.40 -3.61 22.67
N ALA A 698 -0.69 -4.32 22.97
CA ALA A 698 -2.04 -3.90 22.59
C ALA A 698 -2.46 -2.63 23.36
N PHE A 699 -2.30 -2.64 24.69
CA PHE A 699 -2.71 -1.53 25.56
C PHE A 699 -1.81 -0.30 25.44
N ASP A 700 -0.48 -0.47 25.38
CA ASP A 700 0.46 0.63 25.11
C ASP A 700 0.22 1.26 23.71
N GLY A 701 -0.15 0.45 22.72
CA GLY A 701 -0.54 0.94 21.40
C GLY A 701 -1.77 1.85 21.45
N MET A 702 -2.80 1.47 22.19
CA MET A 702 -4.02 2.28 22.37
C MET A 702 -3.81 3.50 23.26
N ALA A 703 -2.97 3.40 24.30
CA ALA A 703 -2.54 4.52 25.12
C ALA A 703 -1.82 5.57 24.28
N ARG A 704 -0.76 5.19 23.54
CA ARG A 704 0.01 6.12 22.68
C ARG A 704 -0.85 6.75 21.57
N TYR A 705 -1.79 5.98 21.01
CA TYR A 705 -2.75 6.50 20.03
C TYR A 705 -3.65 7.59 20.63
N SER A 706 -4.14 7.37 21.85
CA SER A 706 -5.08 8.27 22.54
C SER A 706 -4.37 9.49 23.15
N GLU A 707 -3.17 9.32 23.69
CA GLU A 707 -2.27 10.40 24.16
C GLU A 707 -1.93 11.38 23.04
N LYS A 708 -1.61 10.87 21.84
CA LYS A 708 -1.32 11.72 20.69
C LYS A 708 -2.49 12.66 20.40
N ARG A 709 -3.73 12.14 20.46
CA ARG A 709 -4.94 12.91 20.22
C ARG A 709 -5.22 13.95 21.32
N LEU A 710 -4.96 13.64 22.59
CA LEU A 710 -5.01 14.63 23.67
C LEU A 710 -3.99 15.76 23.45
N ALA A 711 -2.74 15.41 23.11
CA ALA A 711 -1.65 16.37 22.93
C ALA A 711 -1.81 17.24 21.67
N GLU A 712 -2.54 16.76 20.66
CA GLU A 712 -2.87 17.48 19.42
C GLU A 712 -4.28 18.13 19.47
N GLU A 713 -4.98 18.06 20.61
CA GLU A 713 -6.36 18.56 20.81
C GLU A 713 -7.40 18.02 19.79
N VAL A 714 -7.18 16.80 19.30
CA VAL A 714 -8.01 16.15 18.27
C VAL A 714 -9.16 15.38 18.92
N PHE A 715 -10.32 16.02 19.02
CA PHE A 715 -11.58 15.45 19.53
C PHE A 715 -12.63 15.16 18.44
N THR A 716 -12.25 15.32 17.16
CA THR A 716 -13.08 14.90 16.03
C THR A 716 -13.31 13.39 16.07
N LEU A 717 -14.55 12.95 15.93
CA LEU A 717 -14.86 11.51 15.94
C LEU A 717 -14.03 10.76 14.92
N LEU A 718 -13.57 9.56 15.29
CA LEU A 718 -12.97 8.65 14.33
C LEU A 718 -13.95 8.44 13.16
N PRO A 719 -13.53 8.59 11.90
CA PRO A 719 -14.46 8.60 10.77
C PRO A 719 -15.30 7.33 10.76
N TRP A 720 -16.62 7.51 10.76
CA TRP A 720 -17.56 6.43 10.58
C TRP A 720 -17.65 6.13 9.08
N ARG A 721 -16.88 5.11 8.66
CA ARG A 721 -16.77 4.55 7.28
C ARG A 721 -15.80 5.28 6.34
#